data_AF-A0A0P0SA71-F1
#
_entry.id   AF-A0A0P0SA71-F1
#
_cell.length_a   1.000
_cell.length_b   1.000
_cell.length_c   1.000
_cell.angle_alpha   90.00
_cell.angle_beta   90.00
_cell.angle_gamma   90.00
#
_symmetry.space_group_name_H-M   'P 1'
#
loop_
_entity.id
_entity.type
_entity.pdbx_description
1 polymer ?
#
loop_
_entity_poly.entity_id
_entity_poly.type
_entity_poly.pdbx_seq_one_letter_code
_entity_poly.pdbx_strand_id
1 'polypeptide(L)'
;MSVFATLLPHGAALVPAGGLLPAGPAGAGPATVITTVAGAAPAGPALAAGIVDGAPPTETVLRLVLLTALAVVAGTGLVRVLSGPAGRAERVVAGVAALAAVSAAVAAVTWSGAGTSSWTLGLVAVTVAVPALLWTSRPVLAVVPAVAVTVLLVMQLAAGSPGSVPYLLDAGYAVAGALLAGAVVHLFATRTAGAPGAADVVDGEHGTGRPGRVRVLALVAGVAATVLAAARVAVSGPFALVDLPGTGYGRAAAVTLLAPAAVVALVVAETLVSRRAGPSARERVRAAAVRERGRGLAAVAAVAGIGAATLLAALPAPAPAAVPGQALLRGLDLGSGPLTLAVAPMRPGPNLVQLTGEDVEITGGEGAAAMPGHDGDAAPAGYVVRAGDREVPFVQRAGAPGGWALVDVPAGTGSITVSDGAVSRSVPVDVGDERTAPEGSAGADGPECLSAVLGRITAGGDPTVGTCPSETLDPADEQALRATVRSLAGSGVPGVALAADASPRSRAAAGAVRAEATAAGLRLSERAGADDALLVLSGWQGGATTLRDTTVAAVERPTALGGIYLAPWLLTGGVLAHTPGVLLPLDFGPQEEIPQRYVRSLSVVAPGSSPSVAGLRAWAAESGVRFDEPPALYGAAPVSVPMTSGDDDHHQPNTAAWFPGGAVVRIGGPLDTAPPAPTP
;
A
#
# COMPACT_ATOMS: atom_id res chain seq x y z
N MET A 1 36.23 -23.67 8.24
CA MET A 1 36.99 -22.41 8.44
C MET A 1 37.78 -22.15 7.18
N SER A 2 37.62 -20.93 6.64
CA SER A 2 38.38 -20.31 5.54
C SER A 2 38.39 -21.01 4.18
N VAL A 3 37.38 -20.72 3.34
CA VAL A 3 37.46 -20.33 1.91
C VAL A 3 36.02 -20.02 1.47
N PHE A 4 35.51 -18.79 1.70
CA PHE A 4 34.28 -18.24 1.08
C PHE A 4 34.07 -16.77 1.48
N ALA A 5 35.13 -15.95 1.42
CA ALA A 5 35.07 -14.54 1.77
C ALA A 5 36.00 -13.73 0.87
N THR A 6 35.54 -13.45 -0.36
CA THR A 6 36.02 -12.35 -1.21
C THR A 6 35.19 -12.32 -2.49
N LEU A 7 34.26 -11.35 -2.58
CA LEU A 7 33.64 -10.73 -3.76
C LEU A 7 32.20 -10.27 -3.43
N LEU A 8 32.07 -9.28 -2.55
CA LEU A 8 30.88 -8.43 -2.44
C LEU A 8 31.39 -7.01 -2.16
N PRO A 9 31.09 -6.00 -3.01
CA PRO A 9 31.36 -4.62 -2.67
C PRO A 9 30.47 -4.19 -1.51
N HIS A 10 30.96 -3.21 -0.75
CA HIS A 10 30.38 -2.77 0.52
C HIS A 10 28.97 -2.19 0.37
N GLY A 11 28.04 -2.71 1.20
CA GLY A 11 27.03 -1.92 1.90
C GLY A 11 26.00 -1.10 1.11
N ALA A 12 25.24 -1.72 0.21
CA ALA A 12 23.94 -1.19 -0.22
C ALA A 12 22.83 -2.14 0.24
N ALA A 13 21.99 -1.70 1.18
CA ALA A 13 20.80 -2.45 1.55
C ALA A 13 19.71 -2.18 0.50
N LEU A 14 19.24 -3.23 -0.16
CA LEU A 14 18.07 -3.17 -1.05
C LEU A 14 16.86 -2.74 -0.21
N VAL A 15 16.08 -1.81 -0.74
CA VAL A 15 14.80 -1.40 -0.15
C VAL A 15 13.86 -2.60 -0.15
N PRO A 16 13.29 -3.02 0.98
CA PRO A 16 12.11 -3.88 0.93
C PRO A 16 10.99 -3.12 0.21
N ALA A 17 10.54 -3.64 -0.93
CA ALA A 17 9.54 -3.02 -1.81
C ALA A 17 8.12 -2.93 -1.21
N GLY A 18 7.96 -2.88 0.10
CA GLY A 18 6.65 -2.85 0.77
C GLY A 18 6.73 -2.06 2.07
N GLY A 19 6.35 -0.80 2.00
CA GLY A 19 5.89 -0.01 3.12
C GLY A 19 4.55 0.59 2.70
N LEU A 20 3.49 0.28 3.45
CA LEU A 20 2.16 0.89 3.38
C LEU A 20 1.41 0.78 2.03
N LEU A 21 1.14 -0.46 1.59
CA LEU A 21 -0.01 -0.75 0.72
C LEU A 21 -0.88 -1.78 1.42
N PRO A 22 -2.04 -1.42 2.00
CA PRO A 22 -3.02 -2.42 2.38
C PRO A 22 -3.65 -3.02 1.13
N ALA A 23 -4.02 -4.29 1.21
CA ALA A 23 -5.04 -4.84 0.33
C ALA A 23 -6.29 -3.93 0.42
N GLY A 24 -6.65 -3.27 -0.69
CA GLY A 24 -7.71 -2.26 -0.72
C GLY A 24 -9.09 -2.79 -0.26
N PRO A 25 -10.02 -1.90 0.14
CA PRO A 25 -11.36 -2.29 0.52
C PRO A 25 -12.10 -2.86 -0.69
N ALA A 26 -12.59 -4.08 -0.55
CA ALA A 26 -13.37 -4.77 -1.58
C ALA A 26 -14.63 -3.96 -1.92
N GLY A 27 -14.77 -3.60 -3.20
CA GLY A 27 -15.98 -2.98 -3.74
C GLY A 27 -17.20 -3.88 -3.57
N ALA A 28 -18.29 -3.29 -3.09
CA ALA A 28 -19.60 -3.91 -3.04
C ALA A 28 -20.23 -3.90 -4.45
N GLY A 29 -20.52 -5.08 -5.00
CA GLY A 29 -21.27 -5.30 -6.24
C GLY A 29 -22.03 -6.63 -6.18
N PRO A 30 -23.18 -6.78 -6.87
CA PRO A 30 -24.25 -7.66 -6.41
C PRO A 30 -24.02 -9.12 -6.84
N ALA A 31 -23.79 -10.00 -5.87
CA ALA A 31 -23.92 -11.45 -6.04
C ALA A 31 -24.85 -11.99 -4.94
N THR A 32 -26.14 -11.93 -5.23
CA THR A 32 -27.22 -12.52 -4.46
C THR A 32 -26.99 -14.02 -4.33
N VAL A 33 -27.20 -14.56 -3.12
CA VAL A 33 -27.23 -15.98 -2.68
C VAL A 33 -26.09 -16.45 -1.74
N ILE A 34 -24.98 -15.72 -1.55
CA ILE A 34 -23.94 -16.06 -0.51
C ILE A 34 -23.93 -15.06 0.68
N THR A 35 -24.88 -14.14 0.75
CA THR A 35 -24.87 -13.04 1.74
C THR A 35 -25.39 -13.39 3.14
N THR A 36 -25.94 -14.58 3.39
CA THR A 36 -26.47 -14.94 4.72
C THR A 36 -25.42 -15.47 5.71
N VAL A 37 -24.18 -15.71 5.27
CA VAL A 37 -23.06 -16.13 6.15
C VAL A 37 -21.89 -15.14 6.14
N ALA A 38 -21.82 -14.23 5.17
CA ALA A 38 -20.72 -13.26 5.00
C ALA A 38 -20.96 -11.88 5.66
N GLY A 39 -22.11 -11.64 6.29
CA GLY A 39 -22.47 -10.34 6.88
C GLY A 39 -21.76 -9.97 8.19
N ALA A 40 -20.70 -10.67 8.60
CA ALA A 40 -20.03 -10.48 9.89
C ALA A 40 -18.50 -10.62 9.83
N ALA A 41 -17.85 -10.14 8.77
CA ALA A 41 -16.39 -10.07 8.74
C ALA A 41 -15.87 -8.78 8.09
N PRO A 42 -15.58 -7.76 8.91
CA PRO A 42 -14.28 -7.15 8.89
C PRO A 42 -13.41 -7.86 9.94
N ALA A 43 -12.24 -8.34 9.56
CA ALA A 43 -11.18 -8.48 10.56
C ALA A 43 -11.07 -7.12 11.26
N GLY A 44 -11.14 -7.08 12.59
CA GLY A 44 -10.81 -5.86 13.32
C GLY A 44 -9.41 -5.40 12.89
N PRO A 45 -9.14 -4.08 12.85
CA PRO A 45 -7.90 -3.52 12.30
C PRO A 45 -6.62 -4.18 12.87
N ALA A 46 -6.64 -4.60 14.14
CA ALA A 46 -5.51 -5.23 14.84
C ALA A 46 -5.14 -6.66 14.40
N LEU A 47 -6.02 -7.37 13.66
CA LEU A 47 -5.69 -8.69 13.11
C LEU A 47 -5.32 -8.65 11.63
N ALA A 48 -5.56 -7.51 10.98
CA ALA A 48 -5.20 -7.26 9.59
C ALA A 48 -3.79 -6.66 9.46
N ALA A 49 -3.35 -5.88 10.45
CA ALA A 49 -2.06 -5.18 10.44
C ALA A 49 -0.86 -6.12 10.66
N GLY A 50 0.15 -6.01 9.80
CA GLY A 50 1.43 -6.70 9.91
C GLY A 50 2.53 -5.85 10.55
N ILE A 51 3.67 -6.47 10.93
CA ILE A 51 4.87 -5.81 11.51
C ILE A 51 5.30 -4.53 10.76
N VAL A 52 4.96 -4.41 9.47
CA VAL A 52 5.38 -3.30 8.60
C VAL A 52 4.25 -2.27 8.38
N ASP A 53 3.03 -2.54 8.87
CA ASP A 53 1.92 -1.58 8.93
C ASP A 53 1.97 -0.73 10.22
N GLY A 54 3.11 -0.74 10.91
CA GLY A 54 3.23 -0.19 12.27
C GLY A 54 2.58 -1.07 13.35
N ALA A 55 2.12 -2.28 13.02
CA ALA A 55 1.56 -3.19 14.00
C ALA A 55 2.64 -3.61 15.00
N PRO A 56 2.38 -3.56 16.32
CA PRO A 56 3.36 -3.99 17.30
C PRO A 56 3.78 -5.45 17.02
N PRO A 57 5.06 -5.81 17.23
CA PRO A 57 5.60 -7.14 16.91
C PRO A 57 4.79 -8.28 17.55
N THR A 58 4.10 -7.97 18.63
CA THR A 58 3.23 -8.86 19.38
C THR A 58 1.98 -9.28 18.58
N GLU A 59 1.37 -8.41 17.77
CA GLU A 59 0.21 -8.74 16.92
C GLU A 59 0.59 -9.72 15.80
N THR A 60 1.75 -9.53 15.18
CA THR A 60 2.23 -10.47 14.16
C THR A 60 2.57 -11.82 14.77
N VAL A 61 3.16 -11.86 15.96
CA VAL A 61 3.39 -13.12 16.69
C VAL A 61 2.06 -13.83 16.97
N LEU A 62 1.02 -13.11 17.43
CA LEU A 62 -0.30 -13.69 17.67
C LEU A 62 -0.91 -14.25 16.37
N ARG A 63 -0.81 -13.52 15.26
CA ARG A 63 -1.31 -13.97 13.94
C ARG A 63 -0.57 -15.21 13.45
N LEU A 64 0.75 -15.25 13.58
CA LEU A 64 1.56 -16.42 13.24
C LEU A 64 1.14 -17.64 14.05
N VAL A 65 0.99 -17.50 15.38
CA VAL A 65 0.55 -18.60 16.27
C VAL A 65 -0.85 -19.08 15.87
N LEU A 66 -1.79 -18.15 15.67
CA LEU A 66 -3.17 -18.45 15.29
C LEU A 66 -3.23 -19.29 14.01
N LEU A 67 -2.66 -18.78 12.91
CA LEU A 67 -2.80 -19.42 11.60
C LEU A 67 -2.07 -20.76 11.52
N THR A 68 -0.90 -20.86 12.15
CA THR A 68 -0.14 -22.12 12.20
C THR A 68 -0.90 -23.19 12.99
N ALA A 69 -1.51 -22.79 14.11
CA ALA A 69 -2.33 -23.67 14.92
C ALA A 69 -3.62 -24.12 14.20
N LEU A 70 -4.31 -23.21 13.49
CA LEU A 70 -5.48 -23.54 12.68
C LEU A 70 -5.16 -24.57 11.59
N ALA A 71 -4.01 -24.44 10.91
CA ALA A 71 -3.59 -25.41 9.90
C ALA A 71 -3.36 -26.82 10.48
N VAL A 72 -2.78 -26.92 11.68
CA VAL A 72 -2.60 -28.20 12.38
C VAL A 72 -3.95 -28.78 12.81
N VAL A 73 -4.86 -27.97 13.35
CA VAL A 73 -6.22 -28.40 13.73
C VAL A 73 -6.99 -28.89 12.51
N ALA A 74 -7.05 -28.11 11.44
CA ALA A 74 -7.70 -28.49 10.18
C ALA A 74 -7.10 -29.79 9.62
N GLY A 75 -5.77 -29.86 9.50
CA GLY A 75 -5.07 -31.03 8.98
C GLY A 75 -5.38 -32.32 9.74
N THR A 76 -5.32 -32.27 11.08
CA THR A 76 -5.56 -33.46 11.92
C THR A 76 -6.97 -34.02 11.79
N GLY A 77 -7.97 -33.16 11.55
CA GLY A 77 -9.36 -33.55 11.27
C GLY A 77 -9.57 -34.06 9.83
N LEU A 78 -9.01 -33.38 8.82
CA LEU A 78 -9.17 -33.78 7.40
C LEU A 78 -8.57 -35.17 7.10
N VAL A 79 -7.43 -35.49 7.72
CA VAL A 79 -6.74 -36.78 7.47
C VAL A 79 -7.54 -37.99 7.99
N ARG A 80 -8.56 -37.78 8.86
CA ARG A 80 -9.37 -38.87 9.44
C ARG A 80 -10.06 -39.76 8.42
N VAL A 81 -10.41 -39.20 7.25
CA VAL A 81 -11.01 -39.96 6.15
C VAL A 81 -10.11 -41.11 5.69
N LEU A 82 -8.79 -40.93 5.81
CA LEU A 82 -7.78 -41.88 5.32
C LEU A 82 -7.12 -42.68 6.45
N SER A 83 -6.93 -42.07 7.63
CA SER A 83 -6.21 -42.68 8.75
C SER A 83 -7.10 -43.43 9.74
N GLY A 84 -8.40 -43.11 9.82
CA GLY A 84 -9.29 -43.66 10.84
C GLY A 84 -9.08 -43.03 12.23
N PRO A 85 -9.35 -43.76 13.33
CA PRO A 85 -9.37 -43.21 14.68
C PRO A 85 -8.05 -42.59 15.13
N ALA A 86 -8.15 -41.49 15.89
CA ALA A 86 -6.99 -40.74 16.35
C ALA A 86 -6.30 -41.38 17.55
N GLY A 87 -4.99 -41.54 17.43
CA GLY A 87 -4.12 -41.94 18.54
C GLY A 87 -4.11 -40.90 19.66
N ARG A 88 -3.66 -41.30 20.86
CA ARG A 88 -3.56 -40.39 22.01
C ARG A 88 -2.68 -39.18 21.72
N ALA A 89 -1.53 -39.39 21.08
CA ALA A 89 -0.61 -38.31 20.73
C ALA A 89 -1.25 -37.31 19.73
N GLU A 90 -1.99 -37.79 18.73
CA GLU A 90 -2.70 -36.92 17.77
C GLU A 90 -3.75 -36.06 18.44
N ARG A 91 -4.51 -36.65 19.38
CA ARG A 91 -5.51 -35.94 20.17
C ARG A 91 -4.88 -34.85 21.03
N VAL A 92 -3.74 -35.12 21.65
CA VAL A 92 -2.99 -34.13 22.45
C VAL A 92 -2.48 -33.00 21.55
N VAL A 93 -1.86 -33.30 20.41
CA VAL A 93 -1.37 -32.28 19.48
C VAL A 93 -2.51 -31.40 18.95
N ALA A 94 -3.63 -32.00 18.54
CA ALA A 94 -4.80 -31.26 18.08
C ALA A 94 -5.41 -30.38 19.19
N GLY A 95 -5.46 -30.88 20.44
CA GLY A 95 -5.93 -30.11 21.58
C GLY A 95 -5.03 -28.93 21.94
N VAL A 96 -3.71 -29.13 21.94
CA VAL A 96 -2.73 -28.06 22.19
C VAL A 96 -2.77 -27.01 21.08
N ALA A 97 -2.87 -27.43 19.82
CA ALA A 97 -3.02 -26.51 18.70
C ALA A 97 -4.31 -25.70 18.80
N ALA A 98 -5.46 -26.35 19.09
CA ALA A 98 -6.72 -25.64 19.27
C ALA A 98 -6.66 -24.63 20.43
N LEU A 99 -6.03 -24.98 21.56
CA LEU A 99 -5.82 -24.07 22.68
C LEU A 99 -4.98 -22.86 22.25
N ALA A 100 -3.85 -23.10 21.56
CA ALA A 100 -2.99 -22.02 21.08
C ALA A 100 -3.71 -21.07 20.12
N ALA A 101 -4.53 -21.61 19.19
CA ALA A 101 -5.34 -20.81 18.27
C ALA A 101 -6.38 -19.95 19.03
N VAL A 102 -7.11 -20.56 19.97
CA VAL A 102 -8.11 -19.83 20.77
C VAL A 102 -7.46 -18.76 21.64
N SER A 103 -6.35 -19.08 22.31
CA SER A 103 -5.60 -18.11 23.11
C SER A 103 -5.10 -16.94 22.27
N ALA A 104 -4.57 -17.21 21.08
CA ALA A 104 -4.10 -16.16 20.17
C ALA A 104 -5.25 -15.26 19.66
N ALA A 105 -6.38 -15.86 19.30
CA ALA A 105 -7.57 -15.12 18.87
C ALA A 105 -8.15 -14.23 19.99
N VAL A 106 -8.24 -14.76 21.22
CA VAL A 106 -8.71 -14.00 22.38
C VAL A 106 -7.75 -12.85 22.71
N ALA A 107 -6.44 -13.13 22.74
CA ALA A 107 -5.42 -12.11 23.01
C ALA A 107 -5.48 -10.95 22.01
N ALA A 108 -5.61 -11.27 20.72
CA ALA A 108 -5.71 -10.26 19.66
C ALA A 108 -6.96 -9.39 19.82
N VAL A 109 -8.12 -9.99 20.13
CA VAL A 109 -9.35 -9.22 20.40
C VAL A 109 -9.19 -8.34 21.64
N THR A 110 -8.63 -8.86 22.73
CA THR A 110 -8.45 -8.08 23.96
C THR A 110 -7.51 -6.90 23.78
N TRP A 111 -6.46 -7.04 22.97
CA TRP A 111 -5.49 -5.96 22.74
C TRP A 111 -6.01 -4.93 21.74
N SER A 112 -6.78 -5.37 20.75
CA SER A 112 -7.38 -4.46 19.77
C SER A 112 -8.42 -3.50 20.34
N GLY A 113 -8.91 -3.76 21.56
CA GLY A 113 -10.07 -3.07 22.13
C GLY A 113 -11.39 -3.33 21.38
N ALA A 114 -11.36 -4.11 20.29
CA ALA A 114 -12.56 -4.53 19.59
C ALA A 114 -13.32 -5.51 20.48
N GLY A 115 -14.61 -5.24 20.71
CA GLY A 115 -15.47 -6.17 21.42
C GLY A 115 -15.47 -7.56 20.78
N THR A 116 -15.88 -8.58 21.53
CA THR A 116 -16.01 -9.95 21.02
C THR A 116 -17.10 -10.02 19.94
N SER A 117 -16.69 -10.16 18.68
CA SER A 117 -17.61 -10.32 17.57
C SER A 117 -18.18 -11.75 17.52
N SER A 118 -19.35 -11.90 16.90
CA SER A 118 -19.96 -13.20 16.59
C SER A 118 -19.01 -14.10 15.76
N TRP A 119 -18.17 -13.48 14.93
CA TRP A 119 -17.12 -14.15 14.18
C TRP A 119 -16.08 -14.83 15.07
N THR A 120 -15.52 -14.10 16.05
CA THR A 120 -14.53 -14.66 16.98
C THR A 120 -15.11 -15.85 17.74
N LEU A 121 -16.37 -15.75 18.18
CA LEU A 121 -17.07 -16.86 18.85
C LEU A 121 -17.22 -18.06 17.91
N GLY A 122 -17.58 -17.84 16.65
CA GLY A 122 -17.67 -18.89 15.63
C GLY A 122 -16.33 -19.59 15.39
N LEU A 123 -15.23 -18.82 15.24
CA LEU A 123 -13.89 -19.35 15.07
C LEU A 123 -13.47 -20.23 16.26
N VAL A 124 -13.71 -19.76 17.50
CA VAL A 124 -13.39 -20.53 18.72
C VAL A 124 -14.19 -21.83 18.76
N ALA A 125 -15.50 -21.77 18.50
CA ALA A 125 -16.39 -22.94 18.55
C ALA A 125 -15.95 -24.02 17.55
N VAL A 126 -15.71 -23.65 16.29
CA VAL A 126 -15.33 -24.60 15.24
C VAL A 126 -13.93 -25.17 15.48
N THR A 127 -12.99 -24.36 15.98
CA THR A 127 -11.62 -24.79 16.29
C THR A 127 -11.58 -25.81 17.44
N VAL A 128 -12.40 -25.62 18.48
CA VAL A 128 -12.53 -26.55 19.62
C VAL A 128 -13.30 -27.82 19.26
N ALA A 129 -14.25 -27.73 18.31
CA ALA A 129 -15.04 -28.88 17.89
C ALA A 129 -14.19 -30.01 17.27
N VAL A 130 -13.09 -29.68 16.58
CA VAL A 130 -12.20 -30.69 15.97
C VAL A 130 -11.59 -31.62 17.02
N PRO A 131 -10.80 -31.16 18.01
CA PRO A 131 -10.23 -32.06 19.02
C PRO A 131 -11.30 -32.74 19.88
N ALA A 132 -12.43 -32.08 20.17
CA ALA A 132 -13.54 -32.70 20.90
C ALA A 132 -14.11 -33.93 20.16
N LEU A 133 -14.32 -33.82 18.84
CA LEU A 133 -14.82 -34.92 18.01
C LEU A 133 -13.78 -36.02 17.80
N LEU A 134 -12.48 -35.70 17.83
CA LEU A 134 -11.41 -36.72 17.78
C LEU A 134 -11.41 -37.66 19.00
N TRP A 135 -12.01 -37.26 20.12
CA TRP A 135 -12.19 -38.10 21.31
C TRP A 135 -13.42 -39.00 21.25
N THR A 136 -14.30 -38.81 20.28
CA THR A 136 -15.52 -39.61 20.13
C THR A 136 -15.26 -40.94 19.42
N SER A 137 -16.22 -41.86 19.50
CA SER A 137 -16.21 -43.13 18.75
C SER A 137 -16.39 -42.95 17.24
N ARG A 138 -16.75 -41.75 16.76
CA ARG A 138 -16.97 -41.42 15.35
C ARG A 138 -16.04 -40.28 14.88
N PRO A 139 -14.72 -40.54 14.80
CA PRO A 139 -13.71 -39.53 14.49
C PRO A 139 -13.86 -38.91 13.09
N VAL A 140 -14.59 -39.56 12.17
CA VAL A 140 -14.90 -39.03 10.84
C VAL A 140 -15.78 -37.77 10.92
N LEU A 141 -16.55 -37.59 11.99
CA LEU A 141 -17.34 -36.36 12.19
C LEU A 141 -16.47 -35.12 12.38
N ALA A 142 -15.19 -35.28 12.78
CA ALA A 142 -14.25 -34.16 12.90
C ALA A 142 -13.90 -33.51 11.54
N VAL A 143 -14.23 -34.16 10.42
CA VAL A 143 -13.97 -33.62 9.07
C VAL A 143 -14.79 -32.36 8.81
N VAL A 144 -16.05 -32.31 9.27
CA VAL A 144 -16.94 -31.16 9.03
C VAL A 144 -16.39 -29.86 9.66
N PRO A 145 -16.08 -29.81 10.97
CA PRO A 145 -15.46 -28.61 11.53
C PRO A 145 -14.05 -28.38 10.97
N ALA A 146 -13.29 -29.42 10.59
CA ALA A 146 -11.98 -29.24 9.98
C ALA A 146 -12.05 -28.56 8.60
N VAL A 147 -13.08 -28.85 7.79
CA VAL A 147 -13.36 -28.13 6.54
C VAL A 147 -13.66 -26.66 6.85
N ALA A 148 -14.50 -26.38 7.86
CA ALA A 148 -14.80 -25.01 8.27
C ALA A 148 -13.55 -24.25 8.77
N VAL A 149 -12.67 -24.88 9.57
CA VAL A 149 -11.37 -24.29 9.95
C VAL A 149 -10.51 -24.02 8.71
N THR A 150 -10.52 -24.90 7.72
CA THR A 150 -9.75 -24.71 6.47
C THR A 150 -10.28 -23.52 5.68
N VAL A 151 -11.60 -23.34 5.59
CA VAL A 151 -12.21 -22.16 4.94
C VAL A 151 -11.80 -20.88 5.67
N LEU A 152 -11.82 -20.86 7.00
CA LEU A 152 -11.34 -19.73 7.79
C LEU A 152 -9.85 -19.44 7.53
N LEU A 153 -9.02 -20.48 7.46
CA LEU A 153 -7.61 -20.35 7.15
C LEU A 153 -7.39 -19.75 5.75
N VAL A 154 -8.16 -20.19 4.75
CA VAL A 154 -8.14 -19.64 3.38
C VAL A 154 -8.50 -18.16 3.40
N MET A 155 -9.58 -17.77 4.11
CA MET A 155 -10.00 -16.37 4.18
C MET A 155 -8.94 -15.47 4.84
N GLN A 156 -8.14 -16.00 5.76
CA GLN A 156 -7.11 -15.24 6.46
C GLN A 156 -5.74 -15.21 5.73
N LEU A 157 -5.48 -16.19 4.86
CA LEU A 157 -4.25 -16.29 4.08
C LEU A 157 -4.37 -15.66 2.68
N ALA A 158 -5.56 -15.67 2.10
CA ALA A 158 -5.73 -15.28 0.71
C ALA A 158 -5.63 -13.77 0.52
N ALA A 159 -4.67 -13.34 -0.30
CA ALA A 159 -4.58 -11.96 -0.76
C ALA A 159 -5.47 -11.75 -1.99
N GLY A 160 -6.17 -10.61 -2.03
CA GLY A 160 -7.00 -10.20 -3.16
C GLY A 160 -8.45 -10.69 -3.11
N SER A 161 -9.24 -10.27 -4.10
CA SER A 161 -10.66 -10.56 -4.17
C SER A 161 -10.92 -12.05 -4.49
N PRO A 162 -12.01 -12.63 -3.97
CA PRO A 162 -12.46 -13.97 -4.35
C PRO A 162 -12.56 -14.09 -5.88
N GLY A 163 -11.90 -15.10 -6.45
CA GLY A 163 -11.87 -15.35 -7.90
C GLY A 163 -10.64 -14.79 -8.63
N SER A 164 -9.81 -13.96 -7.97
CA SER A 164 -8.52 -13.55 -8.53
C SER A 164 -7.50 -14.70 -8.52
N VAL A 165 -6.55 -14.69 -9.46
CA VAL A 165 -5.47 -15.70 -9.51
C VAL A 165 -4.67 -15.76 -8.20
N PRO A 166 -4.24 -14.63 -7.58
CA PRO A 166 -3.58 -14.64 -6.27
C PRO A 166 -4.41 -15.34 -5.19
N TYR A 167 -5.71 -15.05 -5.11
CA TYR A 167 -6.62 -15.67 -4.15
C TYR A 167 -6.67 -17.19 -4.32
N LEU A 168 -6.78 -17.68 -5.56
CA LEU A 168 -6.82 -19.11 -5.85
C LEU A 168 -5.52 -19.83 -5.46
N LEU A 169 -4.37 -19.19 -5.69
CA LEU A 169 -3.06 -19.74 -5.31
C LEU A 169 -2.91 -19.84 -3.79
N ASP A 170 -3.26 -18.77 -3.07
CA ASP A 170 -3.16 -18.72 -1.61
C ASP A 170 -4.18 -19.69 -0.95
N ALA A 171 -5.39 -19.78 -1.49
CA ALA A 171 -6.41 -20.74 -1.06
C ALA A 171 -5.95 -22.18 -1.26
N GLY A 172 -5.42 -22.50 -2.45
CA GLY A 172 -4.86 -23.82 -2.73
C GLY A 172 -3.71 -24.17 -1.79
N TYR A 173 -2.82 -23.22 -1.52
CA TYR A 173 -1.68 -23.43 -0.62
C TYR A 173 -2.17 -23.70 0.82
N ALA A 174 -3.17 -22.97 1.31
CA ALA A 174 -3.76 -23.18 2.63
C ALA A 174 -4.33 -24.61 2.79
N VAL A 175 -5.06 -25.10 1.77
CA VAL A 175 -5.60 -26.47 1.77
C VAL A 175 -4.48 -27.51 1.74
N ALA A 176 -3.51 -27.35 0.82
CA ALA A 176 -2.40 -28.27 0.69
C ALA A 176 -1.52 -28.30 1.95
N GLY A 177 -1.25 -27.14 2.54
CA GLY A 177 -0.50 -26.98 3.80
C GLY A 177 -1.21 -27.62 4.99
N ALA A 178 -2.52 -27.45 5.13
CA ALA A 178 -3.30 -28.11 6.19
C ALA A 178 -3.25 -29.64 6.05
N LEU A 179 -3.46 -30.17 4.84
CA LEU A 179 -3.36 -31.62 4.57
C LEU A 179 -1.95 -32.16 4.87
N LEU A 180 -0.91 -31.42 4.48
CA LEU A 180 0.48 -31.77 4.76
C LEU A 180 0.77 -31.82 6.26
N ALA A 181 0.35 -30.80 7.01
CA ALA A 181 0.50 -30.75 8.47
C ALA A 181 -0.21 -31.93 9.15
N GLY A 182 -1.46 -32.21 8.76
CA GLY A 182 -2.21 -33.36 9.28
C GLY A 182 -1.52 -34.70 9.01
N ALA A 183 -1.01 -34.88 7.79
CA ALA A 183 -0.33 -36.11 7.41
C ALA A 183 0.97 -36.30 8.19
N VAL A 184 1.75 -35.23 8.38
CA VAL A 184 3.00 -35.26 9.17
C VAL A 184 2.71 -35.56 10.65
N VAL A 185 1.68 -34.94 11.24
CA VAL A 185 1.25 -35.24 12.62
C VAL A 185 0.86 -36.72 12.77
N HIS A 186 0.11 -37.28 11.81
CA HIS A 186 -0.27 -38.70 11.82
C HIS A 186 0.94 -39.64 11.72
N LEU A 187 1.87 -39.36 10.80
CA LEU A 187 3.09 -40.15 10.61
C LEU A 187 4.03 -40.06 11.83
N PHE A 188 4.00 -38.94 12.54
CA PHE A 188 4.75 -38.77 13.79
C PHE A 188 4.10 -39.52 14.95
N ALA A 189 2.78 -39.42 15.12
CA ALA A 189 2.06 -39.99 16.25
C ALA A 189 1.90 -41.51 16.19
N THR A 190 1.81 -42.11 14.99
CA THR A 190 1.78 -43.57 14.82
C THR A 190 3.06 -44.27 15.28
N ARG A 191 4.13 -43.51 15.56
CA ARG A 191 5.37 -43.99 16.19
C ARG A 191 5.16 -44.50 17.62
N THR A 192 4.33 -43.83 18.42
CA THR A 192 4.29 -44.07 19.88
C THR A 192 3.54 -45.33 20.28
N ALA A 193 2.80 -45.95 19.35
CA ALA A 193 2.01 -47.14 19.63
C ALA A 193 2.78 -48.46 19.37
N GLY A 194 3.89 -48.41 18.62
CA GLY A 194 4.73 -49.58 18.36
C GLY A 194 5.77 -49.77 19.46
N ALA A 195 5.42 -50.44 20.55
CA ALA A 195 6.41 -50.92 21.51
C ALA A 195 7.36 -51.95 20.84
N PRO A 196 8.66 -51.94 21.17
CA PRO A 196 9.61 -52.94 20.67
C PRO A 196 9.29 -54.29 21.31
N GLY A 197 8.41 -55.08 20.70
CA GLY A 197 8.00 -56.39 21.19
C GLY A 197 6.85 -57.05 20.42
N ALA A 198 6.05 -56.29 19.65
CA ALA A 198 4.97 -56.83 18.83
C ALA A 198 5.42 -57.08 17.37
N ALA A 199 6.62 -57.63 17.19
CA ALA A 199 7.16 -58.02 15.90
C ALA A 199 7.12 -59.55 15.79
N ASP A 200 5.93 -60.12 15.83
CA ASP A 200 5.67 -61.42 15.23
C ASP A 200 4.19 -61.50 14.90
N VAL A 201 3.91 -62.07 13.73
CA VAL A 201 2.59 -62.20 13.09
C VAL A 201 2.13 -60.92 12.36
N VAL A 202 2.51 -60.78 11.09
CA VAL A 202 1.64 -61.05 9.92
C VAL A 202 2.51 -60.93 8.68
N ASP A 203 2.76 -62.09 8.08
CA ASP A 203 3.21 -62.27 6.70
C ASP A 203 2.10 -61.88 5.72
N GLY A 204 2.51 -61.33 4.58
CA GLY A 204 1.85 -61.61 3.30
C GLY A 204 0.50 -60.96 3.02
N GLU A 205 0.46 -59.65 2.83
CA GLU A 205 -0.46 -59.08 1.85
C GLU A 205 0.13 -57.76 1.31
N HIS A 206 0.13 -57.61 -0.02
CA HIS A 206 0.52 -56.39 -0.74
C HIS A 206 -0.46 -55.22 -0.50
N GLY A 207 -1.06 -55.16 0.70
CA GLY A 207 -2.08 -54.21 1.09
C GLY A 207 -1.48 -52.82 1.28
N THR A 208 -1.98 -51.90 0.48
CA THR A 208 -1.94 -50.46 0.71
C THR A 208 -2.62 -50.11 2.05
N GLY A 209 -1.97 -50.43 3.16
CA GLY A 209 -2.48 -50.15 4.50
C GLY A 209 -2.72 -48.65 4.69
N ARG A 210 -3.59 -48.30 5.65
CA ARG A 210 -3.84 -46.91 6.08
C ARG A 210 -2.58 -46.02 6.16
N PRO A 211 -1.43 -46.46 6.71
CA PRO A 211 -0.20 -45.63 6.72
C PRO A 211 0.38 -45.36 5.32
N GLY A 212 0.19 -46.27 4.35
CA GLY A 212 0.58 -46.06 2.96
C GLY A 212 -0.24 -44.94 2.30
N ARG A 213 -1.55 -44.89 2.56
CA ARG A 213 -2.44 -43.84 2.03
C ARG A 213 -2.09 -42.45 2.56
N VAL A 214 -1.75 -42.34 3.86
CA VAL A 214 -1.34 -41.06 4.45
C VAL A 214 0.03 -40.60 3.95
N ARG A 215 0.96 -41.53 3.67
CA ARG A 215 2.23 -41.19 3.00
C ARG A 215 2.00 -40.64 1.59
N VAL A 216 1.12 -41.26 0.81
CA VAL A 216 0.75 -40.75 -0.52
C VAL A 216 0.12 -39.36 -0.41
N LEU A 217 -0.77 -39.14 0.57
CA LEU A 217 -1.32 -37.81 0.83
C LEU A 217 -0.22 -36.79 1.14
N ALA A 218 0.74 -37.11 2.02
CA ALA A 218 1.84 -36.20 2.36
C ALA A 218 2.67 -35.82 1.12
N LEU A 219 2.94 -36.78 0.22
CA LEU A 219 3.65 -36.52 -1.02
C LEU A 219 2.85 -35.63 -1.97
N VAL A 220 1.57 -35.96 -2.20
CA VAL A 220 0.69 -35.19 -3.10
C VAL A 220 0.47 -33.78 -2.58
N ALA A 221 0.15 -33.63 -1.29
CA ALA A 221 -0.06 -32.33 -0.65
C ALA A 221 1.23 -31.49 -0.63
N GLY A 222 2.38 -32.11 -0.35
CA GLY A 222 3.68 -31.44 -0.37
C GLY A 222 4.07 -30.94 -1.77
N VAL A 223 3.91 -31.77 -2.80
CA VAL A 223 4.14 -31.38 -4.20
C VAL A 223 3.18 -30.26 -4.63
N ALA A 224 1.89 -30.40 -4.31
CA ALA A 224 0.89 -29.36 -4.62
C ALA A 224 1.24 -28.03 -3.95
N ALA A 225 1.60 -28.03 -2.66
CA ALA A 225 2.02 -26.83 -1.94
C ALA A 225 3.27 -26.19 -2.57
N THR A 226 4.28 -26.97 -2.94
CA THR A 226 5.48 -26.47 -3.64
C THR A 226 5.14 -25.84 -4.99
N VAL A 227 4.30 -26.49 -5.80
CA VAL A 227 3.90 -25.97 -7.12
C VAL A 227 3.10 -24.67 -6.98
N LEU A 228 2.18 -24.61 -6.02
CA LEU A 228 1.37 -23.41 -5.75
C LEU A 228 2.24 -22.26 -5.24
N ALA A 229 3.19 -22.51 -4.34
CA ALA A 229 4.16 -21.52 -3.90
C ALA A 229 5.06 -21.03 -5.06
N ALA A 230 5.51 -21.93 -5.94
CA ALA A 230 6.30 -21.56 -7.11
C ALA A 230 5.50 -20.70 -8.10
N ALA A 231 4.24 -21.08 -8.36
CA ALA A 231 3.33 -20.30 -9.19
C ALA A 231 3.07 -18.91 -8.58
N ARG A 232 2.93 -18.82 -7.25
CA ARG A 232 2.78 -17.54 -6.54
C ARG A 232 3.97 -16.63 -6.76
N VAL A 233 5.19 -17.16 -6.59
CA VAL A 233 6.46 -16.42 -6.83
C VAL A 233 6.57 -15.98 -8.29
N ALA A 234 6.17 -16.83 -9.25
CA ALA A 234 6.20 -16.50 -10.67
C ALA A 234 5.21 -15.38 -11.02
N VAL A 235 3.99 -15.41 -10.45
CA VAL A 235 2.97 -14.38 -10.66
C VAL A 235 3.35 -13.04 -10.01
N SER A 236 4.12 -13.04 -8.91
CA SER A 236 4.67 -11.82 -8.32
C SER A 236 5.80 -11.16 -9.14
N GLY A 237 6.26 -11.79 -10.22
CA GLY A 237 7.20 -11.21 -11.18
C GLY A 237 8.69 -11.37 -10.82
N PRO A 238 9.60 -11.06 -11.76
CA PRO A 238 11.03 -11.32 -11.64
C PRO A 238 11.72 -10.47 -10.56
N PHE A 239 11.17 -9.33 -10.18
CA PHE A 239 11.74 -8.50 -9.10
C PHE A 239 11.50 -9.09 -7.71
N ALA A 240 10.50 -9.96 -7.53
CA ALA A 240 10.39 -10.79 -6.33
C ALA A 240 11.62 -11.71 -6.15
N LEU A 241 12.33 -12.04 -7.24
CA LEU A 241 13.58 -12.80 -7.20
C LEU A 241 14.79 -11.94 -6.81
N VAL A 242 14.79 -10.64 -7.15
CA VAL A 242 15.84 -9.69 -6.74
C VAL A 242 15.73 -9.38 -5.24
N ASP A 243 14.49 -9.33 -4.73
CA ASP A 243 14.18 -9.10 -3.31
C ASP A 243 14.24 -10.37 -2.44
N LEU A 244 14.41 -11.53 -3.06
CA LEU A 244 14.37 -12.85 -2.42
C LEU A 244 15.42 -13.03 -1.29
N PRO A 245 16.70 -12.60 -1.46
CA PRO A 245 17.68 -12.61 -0.38
C PRO A 245 17.65 -11.34 0.49
N GLY A 246 17.19 -10.22 -0.09
CA GLY A 246 17.29 -8.88 0.50
C GLY A 246 16.19 -8.51 1.49
N THR A 247 15.03 -9.16 1.40
CA THR A 247 13.81 -8.74 2.12
C THR A 247 13.23 -9.83 3.02
N GLY A 248 12.46 -9.43 4.04
CA GLY A 248 11.71 -10.36 4.89
C GLY A 248 10.68 -11.18 4.09
N TYR A 249 10.01 -10.53 3.13
CA TYR A 249 9.04 -11.17 2.23
C TYR A 249 9.73 -12.23 1.37
N GLY A 250 10.85 -11.88 0.75
CA GLY A 250 11.66 -12.79 -0.07
C GLY A 250 12.09 -14.06 0.66
N ARG A 251 12.56 -13.91 1.90
CA ARG A 251 12.93 -15.06 2.76
C ARG A 251 11.72 -15.91 3.13
N ALA A 252 10.59 -15.28 3.46
CA ALA A 252 9.35 -15.99 3.74
C ALA A 252 8.84 -16.75 2.50
N ALA A 253 8.95 -16.17 1.30
CA ALA A 253 8.62 -16.81 0.03
C ALA A 253 9.52 -18.02 -0.23
N ALA A 254 10.83 -17.88 0.01
CA ALA A 254 11.77 -18.99 -0.10
C ALA A 254 11.40 -20.15 0.84
N VAL A 255 11.09 -19.87 2.12
CA VAL A 255 10.72 -20.90 3.09
C VAL A 255 9.38 -21.55 2.71
N THR A 256 8.40 -20.77 2.28
CA THR A 256 7.09 -21.25 1.79
C THR A 256 7.24 -22.23 0.62
N LEU A 257 8.20 -21.97 -0.27
CA LEU A 257 8.52 -22.84 -1.41
C LEU A 257 9.32 -24.09 -0.99
N LEU A 258 10.40 -23.90 -0.24
CA LEU A 258 11.39 -24.95 0.07
C LEU A 258 10.92 -25.91 1.16
N ALA A 259 10.10 -25.46 2.11
CA ALA A 259 9.71 -26.27 3.24
C ALA A 259 8.82 -27.48 2.86
N PRO A 260 7.77 -27.33 2.03
CA PRO A 260 7.01 -28.50 1.56
C PRO A 260 7.87 -29.45 0.70
N ALA A 261 8.79 -28.92 -0.11
CA ALA A 261 9.72 -29.72 -0.90
C ALA A 261 10.67 -30.55 -0.02
N ALA A 262 11.15 -29.97 1.09
CA ALA A 262 11.95 -30.67 2.09
C ALA A 262 11.14 -31.80 2.76
N VAL A 263 9.86 -31.58 3.07
CA VAL A 263 8.98 -32.65 3.60
C VAL A 263 8.86 -33.80 2.60
N VAL A 264 8.62 -33.51 1.31
CA VAL A 264 8.56 -34.52 0.25
C VAL A 264 9.87 -35.30 0.17
N ALA A 265 11.01 -34.61 0.12
CA ALA A 265 12.33 -35.24 0.05
C ALA A 265 12.60 -36.16 1.26
N LEU A 266 12.24 -35.72 2.46
CA LEU A 266 12.39 -36.50 3.69
C LEU A 266 11.50 -37.74 3.71
N VAL A 267 10.24 -37.63 3.26
CA VAL A 267 9.31 -38.77 3.15
C VAL A 267 9.81 -39.77 2.11
N VAL A 268 10.29 -39.31 0.94
CA VAL A 268 10.88 -40.17 -0.09
C VAL A 268 12.14 -40.87 0.44
N ALA A 269 13.05 -40.13 1.08
CA ALA A 269 14.25 -40.71 1.69
C ALA A 269 13.88 -41.78 2.74
N GLU A 270 12.85 -41.54 3.55
CA GLU A 270 12.33 -42.52 4.50
C GLU A 270 11.90 -43.83 3.81
N THR A 271 11.17 -43.71 2.69
CA THR A 271 10.70 -44.88 1.93
C THR A 271 11.85 -45.65 1.29
N LEU A 272 12.86 -44.96 0.76
CA LEU A 272 14.04 -45.60 0.14
C LEU A 272 14.91 -46.31 1.18
N VAL A 273 15.15 -45.68 2.35
CA VAL A 273 15.87 -46.30 3.46
C VAL A 273 15.12 -47.53 3.97
N SER A 274 13.78 -47.47 4.04
CA SER A 274 12.95 -48.60 4.48
C SER A 274 13.00 -49.77 3.50
N ARG A 275 13.14 -49.52 2.19
CA ARG A 275 13.28 -50.58 1.17
C ARG A 275 14.68 -51.20 1.13
N ARG A 276 15.71 -50.46 1.53
CA ARG A 276 17.12 -50.89 1.47
C ARG A 276 17.67 -51.48 2.78
N ALA A 277 16.94 -51.38 3.89
CA ALA A 277 17.39 -51.96 5.15
C ALA A 277 17.50 -53.48 5.00
N GLY A 278 18.72 -54.02 5.05
CA GLY A 278 18.98 -55.44 4.98
C GLY A 278 18.55 -56.18 6.24
N PRO A 279 18.74 -57.51 6.27
CA PRO A 279 18.24 -58.36 7.35
C PRO A 279 18.98 -58.16 8.69
N SER A 280 20.09 -57.42 8.71
CA SER A 280 20.93 -57.28 9.89
C SER A 280 20.31 -56.35 10.95
N ALA A 281 20.38 -56.75 12.22
CA ALA A 281 19.83 -55.96 13.33
C ALA A 281 20.45 -54.57 13.43
N ARG A 282 21.74 -54.42 13.09
CA ARG A 282 22.47 -53.14 13.08
C ARG A 282 21.94 -52.18 12.01
N GLU A 283 21.62 -52.67 10.81
CA GLU A 283 21.01 -51.86 9.76
C GLU A 283 19.59 -51.41 10.13
N ARG A 284 18.81 -52.26 10.79
CA ARG A 284 17.47 -51.90 11.29
C ARG A 284 17.53 -50.77 12.33
N VAL A 285 18.50 -50.80 13.25
CA VAL A 285 18.70 -49.75 14.26
C VAL A 285 19.15 -48.44 13.60
N ARG A 286 20.10 -48.49 12.65
CA ARG A 286 20.55 -47.30 11.92
C ARG A 286 19.43 -46.69 11.07
N ALA A 287 18.64 -47.52 10.39
CA ALA A 287 17.47 -47.08 9.65
C ALA A 287 16.40 -46.47 10.57
N ALA A 288 16.19 -47.00 11.79
CA ALA A 288 15.28 -46.39 12.77
C ALA A 288 15.74 -45.00 13.21
N ALA A 289 17.03 -44.80 13.51
CA ALA A 289 17.58 -43.51 13.91
C ALA A 289 17.51 -42.44 12.80
N VAL A 290 17.78 -42.84 11.54
CA VAL A 290 17.65 -41.93 10.38
C VAL A 290 16.18 -41.53 10.16
N ARG A 291 15.25 -42.48 10.29
CA ARG A 291 13.80 -42.20 10.20
C ARG A 291 13.32 -41.24 11.29
N GLU A 292 13.81 -41.40 12.51
CA GLU A 292 13.49 -40.51 13.62
C GLU A 292 13.91 -39.07 13.34
N ARG A 293 15.16 -38.85 12.92
CA ARG A 293 15.63 -37.50 12.56
C ARG A 293 14.85 -36.94 11.37
N GLY A 294 14.61 -37.76 10.34
CA GLY A 294 13.88 -37.34 9.15
C GLY A 294 12.46 -36.86 9.46
N ARG A 295 11.74 -37.55 10.35
CA ARG A 295 10.37 -37.15 10.74
C ARG A 295 10.34 -35.89 11.61
N GLY A 296 11.29 -35.73 12.52
CA GLY A 296 11.43 -34.50 13.31
C GLY A 296 11.66 -33.29 12.40
N LEU A 297 12.59 -33.42 11.43
CA LEU A 297 12.86 -32.40 10.43
C LEU A 297 11.64 -32.13 9.53
N ALA A 298 10.88 -33.17 9.14
CA ALA A 298 9.67 -33.00 8.35
C ALA A 298 8.57 -32.26 9.11
N ALA A 299 8.42 -32.49 10.41
CA ALA A 299 7.49 -31.74 11.26
C ALA A 299 7.90 -30.26 11.38
N VAL A 300 9.18 -30.00 11.64
CA VAL A 300 9.72 -28.63 11.67
C VAL A 300 9.54 -27.93 10.33
N ALA A 301 9.82 -28.61 9.22
CA ALA A 301 9.63 -28.06 7.88
C ALA A 301 8.15 -27.75 7.59
N ALA A 302 7.22 -28.66 7.90
CA ALA A 302 5.78 -28.40 7.70
C ALA A 302 5.29 -27.18 8.48
N VAL A 303 5.70 -27.06 9.76
CA VAL A 303 5.36 -25.90 10.60
C VAL A 303 6.01 -24.62 10.07
N ALA A 304 7.29 -24.68 9.67
CA ALA A 304 8.01 -23.54 9.10
C ALA A 304 7.39 -23.07 7.77
N GLY A 305 6.94 -23.98 6.91
CA GLY A 305 6.29 -23.63 5.64
C GLY A 305 4.94 -22.94 5.83
N ILE A 306 4.15 -23.36 6.83
CA ILE A 306 2.91 -22.66 7.19
C ILE A 306 3.23 -21.32 7.85
N GLY A 307 4.15 -21.29 8.82
CA GLY A 307 4.59 -20.07 9.49
C GLY A 307 5.16 -19.03 8.51
N ALA A 308 5.84 -19.47 7.45
CA ALA A 308 6.33 -18.59 6.41
C ALA A 308 5.22 -18.07 5.49
N ALA A 309 4.24 -18.90 5.14
CA ALA A 309 3.09 -18.46 4.35
C ALA A 309 2.21 -17.47 5.11
N THR A 310 2.06 -17.67 6.42
CA THR A 310 1.34 -16.75 7.29
C THR A 310 2.10 -15.45 7.48
N LEU A 311 3.44 -15.51 7.52
CA LEU A 311 4.29 -14.33 7.47
C LEU A 311 4.13 -13.58 6.15
N LEU A 312 4.06 -14.27 4.99
CA LEU A 312 3.80 -13.62 3.70
C LEU A 312 2.46 -12.87 3.66
N ALA A 313 1.42 -13.42 4.28
CA ALA A 313 0.12 -12.76 4.38
C ALA A 313 0.10 -11.57 5.37
N ALA A 314 1.13 -11.45 6.22
CA ALA A 314 1.32 -10.37 7.17
C ALA A 314 2.45 -9.40 6.75
N LEU A 315 3.17 -9.70 5.67
CA LEU A 315 4.16 -8.80 5.11
C LEU A 315 3.54 -8.10 3.89
N PRO A 316 3.79 -6.80 3.70
CA PRO A 316 3.34 -6.11 2.50
C PRO A 316 3.89 -6.82 1.28
N ALA A 317 3.02 -7.07 0.30
CA ALA A 317 3.44 -7.64 -0.97
C ALA A 317 4.52 -6.73 -1.59
N PRO A 318 5.55 -7.29 -2.24
CA PRO A 318 6.51 -6.48 -2.96
C PRO A 318 5.77 -5.67 -4.02
N ALA A 319 6.08 -4.38 -4.10
CA ALA A 319 5.50 -3.51 -5.10
C ALA A 319 5.70 -4.09 -6.51
N PRO A 320 4.72 -3.92 -7.42
CA PRO A 320 4.85 -4.41 -8.79
C PRO A 320 6.12 -3.85 -9.44
N ALA A 321 6.71 -4.62 -10.35
CA ALA A 321 7.89 -4.21 -11.09
C ALA A 321 7.76 -2.78 -11.65
N ALA A 322 8.88 -2.04 -11.70
CA ALA A 322 8.88 -0.79 -12.46
C ALA A 322 8.58 -1.13 -13.93
N VAL A 323 7.66 -0.38 -14.53
CA VAL A 323 7.29 -0.53 -15.95
C VAL A 323 7.59 0.80 -16.64
N PRO A 324 8.29 0.79 -17.78
CA PRO A 324 8.56 2.02 -18.51
C PRO A 324 7.29 2.80 -18.82
N GLY A 325 7.27 4.10 -18.48
CA GLY A 325 6.16 5.02 -18.74
C GLY A 325 5.08 5.07 -17.67
N GLN A 326 5.12 4.13 -16.71
CA GLN A 326 4.21 4.11 -15.58
C GLN A 326 4.88 4.81 -14.41
N ALA A 327 4.17 5.73 -13.77
CA ALA A 327 4.70 6.36 -12.57
C ALA A 327 5.01 5.30 -11.50
N LEU A 328 6.19 5.43 -10.93
CA LEU A 328 6.67 4.56 -9.87
C LEU A 328 6.24 5.15 -8.53
N LEU A 329 5.66 4.34 -7.65
CA LEU A 329 5.40 4.69 -6.26
C LEU A 329 6.04 3.65 -5.34
N ARG A 330 6.84 4.09 -4.36
CA ARG A 330 7.60 3.22 -3.46
C ARG A 330 7.65 3.76 -2.05
N GLY A 331 7.45 2.89 -1.07
CA GLY A 331 7.83 3.17 0.31
C GLY A 331 9.36 3.11 0.47
N LEU A 332 9.90 3.99 1.29
CA LEU A 332 11.31 4.10 1.64
C LEU A 332 11.45 4.27 3.16
N ASP A 333 12.56 3.78 3.72
CA ASP A 333 12.96 4.10 5.09
C ASP A 333 14.47 4.39 5.09
N LEU A 334 14.79 5.65 5.39
CA LEU A 334 16.15 6.19 5.46
C LEU A 334 16.62 6.36 6.92
N GLY A 335 15.89 5.80 7.89
CA GLY A 335 16.19 5.86 9.32
C GLY A 335 15.48 6.97 10.08
N SER A 336 14.83 7.90 9.36
CA SER A 336 14.02 8.99 9.90
C SER A 336 12.53 8.68 9.97
N GLY A 337 12.08 7.53 9.44
CA GLY A 337 10.68 7.13 9.39
C GLY A 337 10.25 6.68 7.99
N PRO A 338 8.98 6.28 7.83
CA PRO A 338 8.44 5.86 6.54
C PRO A 338 8.28 7.07 5.61
N LEU A 339 8.89 6.95 4.44
CA LEU A 339 8.85 7.92 3.35
C LEU A 339 8.16 7.31 2.13
N THR A 340 7.58 8.16 1.29
CA THR A 340 7.01 7.78 0.00
C THR A 340 7.81 8.46 -1.10
N LEU A 341 8.34 7.66 -2.02
CA LEU A 341 9.00 8.10 -3.23
C LEU A 341 8.08 7.90 -4.43
N ALA A 342 7.86 8.95 -5.20
CA ALA A 342 7.20 8.88 -6.49
C ALA A 342 8.15 9.30 -7.61
N VAL A 343 8.16 8.58 -8.74
CA VAL A 343 8.98 8.91 -9.92
C VAL A 343 8.11 8.91 -11.17
N ALA A 344 8.14 9.99 -11.94
CA ALA A 344 7.41 10.11 -13.20
C ALA A 344 8.23 10.92 -14.22
N PRO A 345 8.12 10.65 -15.54
CA PRO A 345 7.20 9.70 -16.18
C PRO A 345 7.74 8.26 -16.31
N MET A 346 8.91 7.95 -15.74
CA MET A 346 9.62 6.67 -15.92
C MET A 346 9.97 6.39 -17.39
N ARG A 347 10.55 7.40 -18.05
CA ARG A 347 11.07 7.37 -19.42
C ARG A 347 12.53 7.82 -19.42
N PRO A 348 13.40 7.44 -20.38
CA PRO A 348 14.78 7.89 -20.38
C PRO A 348 14.82 9.40 -20.62
N GLY A 349 15.66 10.09 -19.85
CA GLY A 349 15.68 11.55 -19.84
C GLY A 349 15.18 12.13 -18.50
N PRO A 350 14.60 13.34 -18.50
CA PRO A 350 14.17 14.02 -17.28
C PRO A 350 12.98 13.32 -16.62
N ASN A 351 13.17 12.93 -15.37
CA ASN A 351 12.16 12.39 -14.48
C ASN A 351 12.05 13.26 -13.23
N LEU A 352 10.83 13.57 -12.84
CA LEU A 352 10.54 14.23 -11.59
C LEU A 352 10.41 13.17 -10.49
N VAL A 353 11.18 13.37 -9.43
CA VAL A 353 11.19 12.51 -8.25
C VAL A 353 10.62 13.32 -7.08
N GLN A 354 9.56 12.81 -6.46
CA GLN A 354 8.95 13.39 -5.26
C GLN A 354 9.27 12.51 -4.05
N LEU A 355 9.58 13.16 -2.93
CA LEU A 355 9.71 12.53 -1.62
C LEU A 355 8.72 13.17 -0.65
N THR A 356 7.86 12.37 -0.03
CA THR A 356 6.89 12.80 1.00
C THR A 356 6.99 11.93 2.25
N GLY A 357 6.58 12.45 3.39
CA GLY A 357 6.57 11.76 4.69
C GLY A 357 6.28 12.75 5.80
N GLU A 358 5.91 12.26 6.99
CA GLU A 358 5.55 13.12 8.14
C GLU A 358 6.73 13.98 8.61
N ASP A 359 7.95 13.42 8.58
CA ASP A 359 9.19 14.09 9.04
C ASP A 359 10.09 14.57 7.89
N VAL A 360 9.54 14.75 6.69
CA VAL A 360 10.32 15.25 5.55
C VAL A 360 10.46 16.77 5.64
N GLU A 361 11.55 17.21 6.27
CA GLU A 361 11.98 18.61 6.22
C GLU A 361 12.97 18.81 5.07
N ILE A 362 12.57 19.59 4.06
CA ILE A 362 13.44 19.94 2.93
C ILE A 362 13.94 21.36 3.13
N THR A 363 15.20 21.48 3.51
CA THR A 363 15.90 22.75 3.70
C THR A 363 16.57 23.19 2.39
N GLY A 364 15.87 24.00 1.60
CA GLY A 364 16.40 24.57 0.34
C GLY A 364 15.37 24.60 -0.79
N GLY A 365 15.38 25.68 -1.57
CA GLY A 365 14.43 25.90 -2.67
C GLY A 365 14.72 27.19 -3.45
N GLU A 366 14.10 27.34 -4.63
CA GLU A 366 14.18 28.56 -5.43
C GLU A 366 13.63 29.75 -4.61
N GLY A 367 14.54 30.62 -4.14
CA GLY A 367 14.20 31.76 -3.28
C GLY A 367 14.74 31.69 -1.85
N ALA A 368 15.52 30.65 -1.49
CA ALA A 368 16.42 30.71 -0.34
C ALA A 368 17.63 31.60 -0.71
N ALA A 369 17.40 32.89 -0.88
CA ALA A 369 18.50 33.85 -0.87
C ALA A 369 19.15 33.76 0.52
N ALA A 370 20.45 33.43 0.54
CA ALA A 370 21.26 33.59 1.73
C ALA A 370 21.01 34.98 2.29
N MET A 371 20.56 35.06 3.54
CA MET A 371 20.54 36.32 4.27
C MET A 371 21.93 36.96 4.15
N PRO A 372 22.06 38.21 3.67
CA PRO A 372 23.35 38.87 3.57
C PRO A 372 24.01 38.93 4.97
N GLY A 373 25.16 38.26 5.14
CA GLY A 373 25.91 38.27 6.41
C GLY A 373 26.08 36.92 7.13
N HIS A 374 25.66 35.80 6.53
CA HIS A 374 26.10 34.47 6.97
C HIS A 374 26.93 33.80 5.86
N ASP A 375 28.25 33.97 5.96
CA ASP A 375 29.23 33.18 5.23
C ASP A 375 29.24 31.77 5.84
N GLY A 376 28.27 30.96 5.44
CA GLY A 376 28.19 29.55 5.77
C GLY A 376 28.41 28.71 4.53
N ASP A 377 29.64 28.29 4.29
CA ASP A 377 29.92 27.10 3.47
C ASP A 377 29.26 25.88 4.16
N ALA A 378 27.99 25.65 3.86
CA ALA A 378 27.30 24.41 4.22
C ALA A 378 26.46 23.98 3.01
N ALA A 379 26.96 22.96 2.30
CA ALA A 379 26.13 22.17 1.40
C ALA A 379 24.90 21.67 2.19
N PRO A 380 23.69 21.64 1.60
CA PRO A 380 22.49 21.32 2.36
C PRO A 380 22.61 19.89 2.90
N ALA A 381 22.60 19.76 4.23
CA ALA A 381 22.29 18.49 4.88
C ALA A 381 20.83 18.18 4.54
N GLY A 382 20.60 17.21 3.66
CA GLY A 382 19.26 16.88 3.20
C GLY A 382 19.26 15.68 2.27
N TYR A 383 18.05 15.24 1.90
CA TYR A 383 17.85 14.09 1.04
C TYR A 383 18.44 14.34 -0.36
N VAL A 384 19.05 13.30 -0.93
CA VAL A 384 19.59 13.31 -2.29
C VAL A 384 19.16 12.08 -3.07
N VAL A 385 19.03 12.21 -4.39
CA VAL A 385 18.76 11.11 -5.30
C VAL A 385 19.86 11.04 -6.36
N ARG A 386 20.34 9.83 -6.62
CA ARG A 386 21.41 9.54 -7.57
C ARG A 386 20.94 8.58 -8.65
N ALA A 387 21.13 8.96 -9.91
CA ALA A 387 20.94 8.11 -11.09
C ALA A 387 22.26 8.06 -11.88
N GLY A 388 22.84 6.87 -12.03
CA GLY A 388 24.19 6.73 -12.57
C GLY A 388 25.23 7.46 -11.69
N ASP A 389 26.02 8.33 -12.30
CA ASP A 389 27.09 9.09 -11.64
C ASP A 389 26.64 10.47 -11.16
N ARG A 390 25.35 10.82 -11.34
CA ARG A 390 24.82 12.16 -11.03
C ARG A 390 23.95 12.13 -9.79
N GLU A 391 24.28 12.98 -8.83
CA GLU A 391 23.54 13.21 -7.60
C GLU A 391 22.78 14.54 -7.69
N VAL A 392 21.52 14.54 -7.26
CA VAL A 392 20.61 15.68 -7.30
C VAL A 392 19.95 15.83 -5.92
N PRO A 393 20.07 16.98 -5.25
CA PRO A 393 19.39 17.21 -3.99
C PRO A 393 17.88 17.38 -4.18
N PHE A 394 17.10 16.94 -3.21
CA PHE A 394 15.69 17.31 -3.12
C PHE A 394 15.57 18.77 -2.66
N VAL A 395 14.72 19.53 -3.34
CA VAL A 395 14.43 20.93 -3.03
C VAL A 395 12.92 21.14 -2.91
N GLN A 396 12.52 22.17 -2.17
CA GLN A 396 11.14 22.63 -2.20
C GLN A 396 10.84 23.30 -3.53
N ARG A 397 9.66 23.00 -4.08
CA ARG A 397 9.07 23.71 -5.21
C ARG A 397 7.89 24.54 -4.72
N ALA A 398 7.87 25.82 -5.06
CA ALA A 398 6.80 26.70 -4.60
C ALA A 398 5.43 26.14 -5.00
N GLY A 399 4.47 26.15 -4.07
CA GLY A 399 3.12 25.63 -4.31
C GLY A 399 2.97 24.11 -4.28
N ALA A 400 4.06 23.34 -4.31
CA ALA A 400 4.02 21.88 -4.33
C ALA A 400 4.49 21.28 -2.98
N PRO A 401 3.71 20.37 -2.37
CA PRO A 401 4.09 19.72 -1.12
C PRO A 401 5.26 18.73 -1.31
N GLY A 402 6.02 18.51 -0.24
CA GLY A 402 7.13 17.55 -0.21
C GLY A 402 8.43 18.06 -0.88
N GLY A 403 9.40 17.15 -0.99
CA GLY A 403 10.67 17.39 -1.66
C GLY A 403 10.66 16.95 -3.11
N TRP A 404 11.34 17.71 -3.97
CA TRP A 404 11.35 17.46 -5.41
C TRP A 404 12.77 17.47 -5.96
N ALA A 405 13.07 16.51 -6.83
CA ALA A 405 14.33 16.45 -7.58
C ALA A 405 14.03 16.17 -9.05
N LEU A 406 14.66 16.94 -9.94
CA LEU A 406 14.63 16.68 -11.38
C LEU A 406 15.86 15.86 -11.76
N VAL A 407 15.64 14.58 -12.06
CA VAL A 407 16.72 13.60 -12.29
C VAL A 407 16.70 13.19 -13.75
N ASP A 408 17.83 13.34 -14.43
CA ASP A 408 18.02 12.77 -15.75
C ASP A 408 18.39 11.29 -15.61
N VAL A 409 17.51 10.39 -16.04
CA VAL A 409 17.69 8.94 -15.89
C VAL A 409 18.04 8.34 -17.25
N PRO A 410 19.28 7.83 -17.45
CA PRO A 410 19.69 7.22 -18.71
C PRO A 410 18.89 5.94 -19.04
N ALA A 411 18.75 5.63 -20.33
CA ALA A 411 18.20 4.36 -20.78
C ALA A 411 19.02 3.18 -20.21
N GLY A 412 18.34 2.09 -19.85
CA GLY A 412 18.96 0.92 -19.23
C GLY A 412 19.35 1.09 -17.75
N THR A 413 19.00 2.22 -17.11
CA THR A 413 19.16 2.38 -15.65
C THR A 413 18.23 1.40 -14.93
N GLY A 414 18.81 0.46 -14.16
CA GLY A 414 18.05 -0.53 -13.39
C GLY A 414 17.73 -0.13 -11.94
N SER A 415 18.35 0.95 -11.44
CA SER A 415 18.09 1.47 -10.09
C SER A 415 18.54 2.91 -9.92
N ILE A 416 17.82 3.66 -9.08
CA ILE A 416 18.27 4.93 -8.51
C ILE A 416 18.62 4.74 -7.03
N THR A 417 19.53 5.54 -6.49
CA THR A 417 19.84 5.53 -5.05
C THR A 417 19.27 6.77 -4.41
N VAL A 418 18.55 6.62 -3.30
CA VAL A 418 18.10 7.73 -2.45
C VAL A 418 18.89 7.66 -1.15
N SER A 419 19.38 8.80 -0.67
CA SER A 419 20.13 8.87 0.58
C SER A 419 19.76 10.06 1.44
N ASP A 420 19.94 9.85 2.74
CA ASP A 420 19.94 10.86 3.79
C ASP A 420 21.27 10.72 4.55
N GLY A 421 22.20 11.65 4.30
CA GLY A 421 23.56 11.59 4.80
C GLY A 421 24.26 10.25 4.50
N ALA A 422 24.55 9.47 5.55
CA ALA A 422 25.23 8.18 5.44
C ALA A 422 24.29 7.01 5.10
N VAL A 423 22.97 7.18 5.24
CA VAL A 423 22.00 6.11 4.97
C VAL A 423 21.58 6.20 3.52
N SER A 424 21.76 5.11 2.77
CA SER A 424 21.33 5.03 1.38
C SER A 424 20.48 3.79 1.11
N ARG A 425 19.64 3.91 0.09
CA ARG A 425 18.65 2.93 -0.32
C ARG A 425 18.58 2.88 -1.83
N SER A 426 18.71 1.68 -2.38
CA SER A 426 18.59 1.45 -3.82
C SER A 426 17.14 1.13 -4.19
N VAL A 427 16.58 1.89 -5.10
CA VAL A 427 15.21 1.75 -5.62
C VAL A 427 15.29 1.21 -7.04
N PRO A 428 14.73 0.03 -7.33
CA PRO A 428 14.65 -0.49 -8.69
C PRO A 428 13.81 0.43 -9.58
N VAL A 429 14.34 0.77 -10.75
CA VAL A 429 13.64 1.54 -11.78
C VAL A 429 13.77 0.84 -13.12
N ASP A 430 12.83 1.11 -14.03
CA ASP A 430 12.92 0.72 -15.42
C ASP A 430 12.31 1.85 -16.26
N VAL A 431 13.19 2.60 -16.94
CA VAL A 431 12.79 3.70 -17.81
C VAL A 431 12.60 3.27 -19.26
N GLY A 432 12.95 2.03 -19.62
CA GLY A 432 12.90 1.53 -21.00
C GLY A 432 13.80 2.31 -21.96
N ASP A 433 13.38 2.37 -23.23
CA ASP A 433 14.13 3.01 -24.33
C ASP A 433 13.35 4.18 -25.00
N GLU A 434 12.06 4.31 -24.73
CA GLU A 434 11.20 5.35 -25.31
C GLU A 434 11.43 6.69 -24.61
N ARG A 435 12.01 7.68 -25.31
CA ARG A 435 12.35 8.99 -24.74
C ARG A 435 11.20 9.99 -24.68
N THR A 436 10.07 9.69 -25.32
CA THR A 436 8.95 10.62 -25.39
C THR A 436 8.23 10.67 -24.05
N ALA A 437 8.17 11.86 -23.46
CA ALA A 437 7.43 12.17 -22.25
C ALA A 437 6.32 13.18 -22.56
N PRO A 438 5.19 13.15 -21.83
CA PRO A 438 4.18 14.19 -21.92
C PRO A 438 4.77 15.58 -21.63
N GLU A 439 4.25 16.60 -22.30
CA GLU A 439 4.75 17.96 -22.14
C GLU A 439 4.48 18.44 -20.71
N GLY A 440 5.46 19.10 -20.09
CA GLY A 440 5.31 19.63 -18.73
C GLY A 440 5.45 18.60 -17.60
N SER A 441 5.50 17.29 -17.86
CA SER A 441 5.55 16.25 -16.82
C SER A 441 6.77 16.33 -15.88
N ALA A 442 7.88 16.90 -16.37
CA ALA A 442 9.10 17.13 -15.60
C ALA A 442 9.37 18.63 -15.30
N GLY A 443 8.55 19.53 -15.86
CA GLY A 443 8.70 20.99 -15.77
C GLY A 443 8.04 21.60 -14.53
N ALA A 444 7.62 22.86 -14.63
CA ALA A 444 6.93 23.60 -13.57
C ALA A 444 5.56 22.99 -13.21
N ASP A 445 4.87 22.41 -14.20
CA ASP A 445 3.57 21.73 -14.03
C ASP A 445 3.70 20.26 -13.62
N GLY A 446 4.94 19.74 -13.54
CA GLY A 446 5.22 18.35 -13.20
C GLY A 446 4.60 17.90 -11.87
N PRO A 447 4.62 18.71 -10.78
CA PRO A 447 3.94 18.36 -9.53
C PRO A 447 2.44 18.12 -9.68
N GLU A 448 1.76 18.94 -10.48
CA GLU A 448 0.33 18.78 -10.74
C GLU A 448 0.05 17.54 -11.59
N CYS A 449 0.90 17.30 -12.60
CA CYS A 449 0.81 16.11 -13.44
C CYS A 449 1.01 14.81 -12.63
N LEU A 450 2.01 14.79 -11.74
CA LEU A 450 2.24 13.66 -10.84
C LEU A 450 1.05 13.47 -9.88
N SER A 451 0.49 14.55 -9.33
CA SER A 451 -0.66 14.46 -8.42
C SER A 451 -1.91 13.87 -9.13
N ALA A 452 -2.14 14.18 -10.40
CA ALA A 452 -3.18 13.54 -11.20
C ALA A 452 -2.93 12.03 -11.39
N VAL A 453 -1.68 11.63 -11.65
CA VAL A 453 -1.32 10.21 -11.75
C VAL A 453 -1.53 9.48 -10.42
N LEU A 454 -1.12 10.08 -9.30
CA LEU A 454 -1.37 9.55 -7.96
C LEU A 454 -2.88 9.40 -7.68
N GLY A 455 -3.71 10.34 -8.15
CA GLY A 455 -5.16 10.22 -8.11
C GLY A 455 -5.69 8.98 -8.83
N ARG A 456 -5.22 8.71 -10.05
CA ARG A 456 -5.59 7.48 -10.79
C ARG A 456 -5.13 6.21 -10.09
N ILE A 457 -3.87 6.16 -9.64
CA ILE A 457 -3.32 5.02 -8.90
C ILE A 457 -4.15 4.76 -7.64
N THR A 458 -4.55 5.81 -6.94
CA THR A 458 -5.38 5.73 -5.73
C THR A 458 -6.77 5.13 -6.02
N ALA A 459 -7.30 5.33 -7.23
CA ALA A 459 -8.54 4.71 -7.68
C ALA A 459 -8.36 3.28 -8.23
N GLY A 460 -7.12 2.78 -8.31
CA GLY A 460 -6.78 1.50 -8.94
C GLY A 460 -6.73 1.55 -10.47
N GLY A 461 -6.64 2.75 -11.06
CA GLY A 461 -6.51 2.99 -12.49
C GLY A 461 -5.08 2.82 -13.03
N ASP A 462 -4.89 3.16 -14.31
CA ASP A 462 -3.60 3.02 -15.00
C ASP A 462 -2.55 4.04 -14.50
N PRO A 463 -1.37 3.59 -14.00
CA PRO A 463 -0.28 4.46 -13.57
C PRO A 463 0.47 5.14 -14.71
N THR A 464 0.14 4.87 -15.98
CA THR A 464 0.77 5.50 -17.14
C THR A 464 0.63 7.03 -17.09
N VAL A 465 1.72 7.74 -17.35
CA VAL A 465 1.71 9.20 -17.42
C VAL A 465 1.26 9.63 -18.82
N GLY A 466 0.00 10.07 -18.92
CA GLY A 466 -0.59 10.65 -20.13
C GLY A 466 -0.51 12.18 -20.14
N THR A 467 -1.46 12.82 -20.83
CA THR A 467 -1.62 14.28 -20.90
C THR A 467 -1.66 14.92 -19.51
N CYS A 468 -0.85 15.95 -19.29
CA CYS A 468 -0.82 16.66 -18.02
C CYS A 468 -2.01 17.65 -17.90
N PRO A 469 -2.53 17.89 -16.68
CA PRO A 469 -3.67 18.80 -16.47
C PRO A 469 -3.46 20.24 -16.97
N SER A 470 -2.21 20.70 -17.10
CA SER A 470 -1.89 22.03 -17.60
C SER A 470 -2.01 22.17 -19.13
N GLU A 471 -2.17 21.07 -19.87
CA GLU A 471 -2.28 21.06 -21.33
C GLU A 471 -3.69 21.42 -21.83
N THR A 472 -4.71 21.34 -20.99
CA THR A 472 -6.11 21.60 -21.38
C THR A 472 -6.89 22.30 -20.29
N LEU A 473 -7.78 23.23 -20.66
CA LEU A 473 -8.76 23.80 -19.74
C LEU A 473 -10.02 22.95 -19.72
N ASP A 474 -10.43 22.51 -18.54
CA ASP A 474 -11.69 21.80 -18.34
C ASP A 474 -12.88 22.75 -18.57
N PRO A 475 -13.92 22.34 -19.31
CA PRO A 475 -15.11 23.18 -19.53
C PRO A 475 -15.80 23.65 -18.24
N ALA A 476 -15.80 22.83 -17.19
CA ALA A 476 -16.37 23.20 -15.89
C ALA A 476 -15.56 24.31 -15.23
N ASP A 477 -14.23 24.26 -15.33
CA ASP A 477 -13.35 25.33 -14.83
C ASP A 477 -13.54 26.62 -15.62
N GLU A 478 -13.66 26.54 -16.95
CA GLU A 478 -13.94 27.72 -17.77
C GLU A 478 -15.24 28.40 -17.33
N GLN A 479 -16.30 27.61 -17.12
CA GLN A 479 -17.60 28.12 -16.68
C GLN A 479 -17.52 28.74 -15.27
N ALA A 480 -16.82 28.10 -14.34
CA ALA A 480 -16.60 28.59 -12.98
C ALA A 480 -15.83 29.94 -12.96
N LEU A 481 -14.82 30.08 -13.82
CA LEU A 481 -14.05 31.31 -13.98
C LEU A 481 -14.92 32.44 -14.55
N ARG A 482 -15.72 32.18 -15.60
CA ARG A 482 -16.67 33.16 -16.14
C ARG A 482 -17.69 33.61 -15.11
N ALA A 483 -18.25 32.67 -14.37
CA ALA A 483 -19.23 32.96 -13.33
C ALA A 483 -18.62 33.81 -12.19
N THR A 484 -17.35 33.60 -11.86
CA THR A 484 -16.60 34.43 -10.91
C THR A 484 -16.46 35.86 -11.40
N VAL A 485 -16.11 36.07 -12.68
CA VAL A 485 -16.01 37.40 -13.28
C VAL A 485 -17.35 38.13 -13.28
N ARG A 486 -18.46 37.44 -13.58
CA ARG A 486 -19.80 38.01 -13.47
C ARG A 486 -20.15 38.40 -12.03
N SER A 487 -19.80 37.56 -11.06
CA SER A 487 -20.00 37.87 -9.64
C SER A 487 -19.23 39.11 -9.21
N LEU A 488 -17.98 39.28 -9.69
CA LEU A 488 -17.15 40.45 -9.43
C LEU A 488 -17.78 41.73 -9.97
N ALA A 489 -18.28 41.69 -11.20
CA ALA A 489 -19.01 42.81 -11.79
C ALA A 489 -20.28 43.15 -11.01
N GLY A 490 -21.06 42.13 -10.61
CA GLY A 490 -22.25 42.31 -9.78
C GLY A 490 -21.96 42.87 -8.38
N SER A 491 -20.76 42.62 -7.84
CA SER A 491 -20.30 43.19 -6.57
C SER A 491 -19.70 44.59 -6.70
N GLY A 492 -19.64 45.15 -7.90
CA GLY A 492 -19.18 46.53 -8.14
C GLY A 492 -17.67 46.71 -8.11
N VAL A 493 -16.88 45.64 -8.31
CA VAL A 493 -15.42 45.74 -8.40
C VAL A 493 -15.05 46.52 -9.69
N PRO A 494 -14.18 47.54 -9.62
CA PRO A 494 -13.91 48.42 -10.77
C PRO A 494 -12.97 47.83 -11.82
N GLY A 495 -12.19 46.80 -11.46
CA GLY A 495 -11.21 46.22 -12.36
C GLY A 495 -10.65 44.87 -11.88
N VAL A 496 -10.03 44.15 -12.80
CA VAL A 496 -9.44 42.84 -12.57
C VAL A 496 -8.02 42.80 -13.15
N ALA A 497 -7.07 42.34 -12.34
CA ALA A 497 -5.74 41.96 -12.79
C ALA A 497 -5.62 40.44 -12.91
N LEU A 498 -4.87 39.97 -13.92
CA LEU A 498 -4.71 38.54 -14.20
C LEU A 498 -3.26 38.11 -14.02
N ALA A 499 -3.04 37.07 -13.22
CA ALA A 499 -1.76 36.37 -13.15
C ALA A 499 -1.88 35.04 -13.89
N ALA A 500 -1.35 34.98 -15.11
CA ALA A 500 -1.39 33.81 -15.99
C ALA A 500 0.04 33.40 -16.41
N ASP A 501 0.20 32.19 -16.91
CA ASP A 501 1.48 31.66 -17.40
C ASP A 501 1.40 31.15 -18.86
N ALA A 502 2.47 30.50 -19.30
CA ALA A 502 2.61 29.97 -20.64
C ALA A 502 2.03 28.56 -20.82
N SER A 503 1.34 27.98 -19.85
CA SER A 503 0.65 26.70 -20.05
C SER A 503 -0.55 26.89 -21.00
N PRO A 504 -0.88 25.89 -21.84
CA PRO A 504 -2.08 25.94 -22.67
C PRO A 504 -3.37 26.20 -21.88
N ARG A 505 -3.54 25.56 -20.72
CA ARG A 505 -4.67 25.80 -19.81
C ARG A 505 -4.74 27.26 -19.35
N SER A 506 -3.64 27.82 -18.87
CA SER A 506 -3.63 29.20 -18.37
C SER A 506 -3.93 30.22 -19.47
N ARG A 507 -3.40 30.03 -20.68
CA ARG A 507 -3.73 30.88 -21.83
C ARG A 507 -5.22 30.83 -22.18
N ALA A 508 -5.81 29.63 -22.22
CA ALA A 508 -7.24 29.46 -22.48
C ALA A 508 -8.08 30.14 -21.39
N ALA A 509 -7.74 29.92 -20.12
CA ALA A 509 -8.43 30.50 -18.98
C ALA A 509 -8.36 32.03 -18.98
N ALA A 510 -7.17 32.59 -19.22
CA ALA A 510 -6.99 34.03 -19.34
C ALA A 510 -7.75 34.62 -20.54
N GLY A 511 -7.85 33.88 -21.64
CA GLY A 511 -8.70 34.25 -22.78
C GLY A 511 -10.18 34.34 -22.40
N ALA A 512 -10.71 33.32 -21.74
CA ALA A 512 -12.09 33.28 -21.27
C ALA A 512 -12.40 34.41 -20.27
N VAL A 513 -11.52 34.62 -19.30
CA VAL A 513 -11.67 35.67 -18.27
C VAL A 513 -11.60 37.07 -18.88
N ARG A 514 -10.68 37.34 -19.80
CA ARG A 514 -10.61 38.65 -20.49
C ARG A 514 -11.86 38.94 -21.31
N ALA A 515 -12.38 37.93 -22.01
CA ALA A 515 -13.61 38.06 -22.79
C ALA A 515 -14.81 38.37 -21.89
N GLU A 516 -14.96 37.64 -20.78
CA GLU A 516 -16.05 37.86 -19.82
C GLU A 516 -15.93 39.22 -19.12
N ALA A 517 -14.72 39.61 -18.71
CA ALA A 517 -14.48 40.89 -18.04
C ALA A 517 -14.83 42.07 -18.96
N THR A 518 -14.48 41.97 -20.24
CA THR A 518 -14.84 42.97 -21.25
C THR A 518 -16.35 43.06 -21.43
N ALA A 519 -17.04 41.91 -21.51
CA ALA A 519 -18.50 41.86 -21.63
C ALA A 519 -19.20 42.45 -20.40
N ALA A 520 -18.62 42.28 -19.21
CA ALA A 520 -19.12 42.80 -17.95
C ALA A 520 -18.68 44.25 -17.64
N GLY A 521 -17.90 44.89 -18.51
CA GLY A 521 -17.44 46.27 -18.35
C GLY A 521 -16.35 46.48 -17.28
N LEU A 522 -15.63 45.42 -16.89
CA LEU A 522 -14.54 45.49 -15.92
C LEU A 522 -13.25 45.97 -16.58
N ARG A 523 -12.52 46.90 -15.92
CA ARG A 523 -11.20 47.33 -16.39
C ARG A 523 -10.18 46.20 -16.21
N LEU A 524 -9.46 45.85 -17.28
CA LEU A 524 -8.35 44.90 -17.20
C LEU A 524 -7.06 45.66 -16.89
N SER A 525 -6.34 45.22 -15.85
CA SER A 525 -5.06 45.78 -15.42
C SER A 525 -3.94 44.73 -15.54
N GLU A 526 -2.71 45.17 -15.82
CA GLU A 526 -1.54 44.27 -15.78
C GLU A 526 -1.12 43.89 -14.36
N ARG A 527 -1.36 44.79 -13.39
CA ARG A 527 -1.12 44.57 -11.96
C ARG A 527 -2.34 45.03 -11.18
N ALA A 528 -2.63 44.37 -10.07
CA ALA A 528 -3.75 44.76 -9.22
C ALA A 528 -3.48 46.13 -8.59
N GLY A 529 -4.37 47.10 -8.86
CA GLY A 529 -4.45 48.34 -8.09
C GLY A 529 -5.03 48.12 -6.68
N ALA A 530 -5.28 49.21 -5.96
CA ALA A 530 -5.87 49.15 -4.63
C ALA A 530 -7.27 48.50 -4.67
N ASP A 531 -8.15 48.97 -5.56
CA ASP A 531 -9.55 48.53 -5.63
C ASP A 531 -9.79 47.38 -6.63
N ASP A 532 -8.76 46.95 -7.37
CA ASP A 532 -8.89 45.88 -8.35
C ASP A 532 -8.99 44.52 -7.62
N ALA A 533 -9.63 43.53 -8.25
CA ALA A 533 -9.49 42.13 -7.84
C ALA A 533 -8.29 41.48 -8.56
N LEU A 534 -7.63 40.50 -7.92
CA LEU A 534 -6.57 39.70 -8.53
C LEU A 534 -7.10 38.30 -8.83
N LEU A 535 -7.03 37.86 -10.10
CA LEU A 535 -7.37 36.51 -10.54
C LEU A 535 -6.10 35.75 -10.93
N VAL A 536 -5.77 34.69 -10.18
CA VAL A 536 -4.60 33.84 -10.40
C VAL A 536 -5.01 32.60 -11.18
N LEU A 537 -4.50 32.50 -12.41
CA LEU A 537 -4.83 31.49 -13.41
C LEU A 537 -3.60 30.68 -13.85
N SER A 538 -2.48 30.80 -13.15
CA SER A 538 -1.24 30.05 -13.42
C SER A 538 -1.29 28.63 -12.83
N GLY A 539 -0.26 27.84 -13.08
CA GLY A 539 0.05 26.60 -12.37
C GLY A 539 0.58 26.86 -10.95
N TRP A 540 0.82 25.78 -10.20
CA TRP A 540 1.06 25.87 -8.75
C TRP A 540 2.24 26.75 -8.37
N GLN A 541 3.38 26.61 -9.07
CA GLN A 541 4.58 27.41 -8.81
C GLN A 541 4.33 28.91 -9.07
N GLY A 542 3.78 29.24 -10.24
CA GLY A 542 3.45 30.62 -10.58
C GLY A 542 2.41 31.23 -9.63
N GLY A 543 1.43 30.43 -9.20
CA GLY A 543 0.40 30.86 -8.26
C GLY A 543 0.97 31.17 -6.88
N ALA A 544 1.79 30.27 -6.32
CA ALA A 544 2.44 30.48 -5.03
C ALA A 544 3.37 31.70 -5.03
N THR A 545 4.18 31.87 -6.08
CA THR A 545 5.04 33.06 -6.24
C THR A 545 4.21 34.34 -6.34
N THR A 546 3.15 34.34 -7.15
CA THR A 546 2.26 35.51 -7.29
C THR A 546 1.63 35.90 -5.95
N LEU A 547 1.15 34.92 -5.18
CA LEU A 547 0.54 35.17 -3.88
C LEU A 547 1.55 35.71 -2.87
N ARG A 548 2.75 35.14 -2.82
CA ARG A 548 3.84 35.63 -1.97
C ARG A 548 4.19 37.08 -2.31
N ASP A 549 4.41 37.37 -3.60
CA ASP A 549 4.82 38.69 -4.06
C ASP A 549 3.72 39.74 -3.83
N THR A 550 2.45 39.36 -4.03
CA THR A 550 1.30 40.21 -3.75
C THR A 550 1.16 40.50 -2.27
N THR A 551 1.30 39.50 -1.40
CA THR A 551 1.26 39.66 0.06
C THR A 551 2.39 40.58 0.54
N VAL A 552 3.60 40.45 -0.01
CA VAL A 552 4.72 41.34 0.30
C VAL A 552 4.44 42.77 -0.16
N ALA A 553 3.95 42.95 -1.40
CA ALA A 553 3.62 44.27 -1.93
C ALA A 553 2.50 44.96 -1.14
N ALA A 554 1.52 44.20 -0.63
CA ALA A 554 0.40 44.69 0.15
C ALA A 554 0.81 45.37 1.47
N VAL A 555 1.99 45.06 2.01
CA VAL A 555 2.54 45.71 3.22
C VAL A 555 2.88 47.18 2.95
N GLU A 556 3.39 47.49 1.76
CA GLU A 556 3.80 48.84 1.40
C GLU A 556 2.64 49.66 0.82
N ARG A 557 1.79 49.02 0.02
CA ARG A 557 0.66 49.67 -0.66
C ARG A 557 -0.55 48.73 -0.68
N PRO A 558 -1.75 49.20 -0.29
CA PRO A 558 -2.96 48.42 -0.47
C PRO A 558 -3.11 47.99 -1.93
N THR A 559 -3.18 46.70 -2.16
CA THR A 559 -3.37 46.07 -3.47
C THR A 559 -4.38 44.94 -3.34
N ALA A 560 -5.14 44.68 -4.41
CA ALA A 560 -6.11 43.60 -4.47
C ALA A 560 -7.25 43.66 -3.41
N LEU A 561 -7.72 44.85 -3.01
CA LEU A 561 -8.82 44.98 -2.04
C LEU A 561 -10.16 44.46 -2.58
N GLY A 562 -10.30 44.33 -3.90
CA GLY A 562 -11.42 43.62 -4.54
C GLY A 562 -11.41 42.11 -4.29
N GLY A 563 -10.37 41.58 -3.64
CA GLY A 563 -10.18 40.18 -3.30
C GLY A 563 -9.17 39.47 -4.20
N ILE A 564 -8.62 38.37 -3.69
CA ILE A 564 -7.73 37.48 -4.44
C ILE A 564 -8.48 36.18 -4.73
N TYR A 565 -8.67 35.90 -6.02
CA TYR A 565 -9.38 34.75 -6.53
C TYR A 565 -8.41 33.80 -7.22
N LEU A 566 -8.48 32.52 -6.88
CA LEU A 566 -7.67 31.48 -7.49
C LEU A 566 -8.52 30.67 -8.46
N ALA A 567 -7.89 30.19 -9.52
CA ALA A 567 -8.48 29.16 -10.36
C ALA A 567 -8.73 27.86 -9.55
N PRO A 568 -9.73 27.04 -9.94
CA PRO A 568 -10.11 25.84 -9.19
C PRO A 568 -8.93 24.89 -8.90
N TRP A 569 -8.05 24.68 -9.89
CA TRP A 569 -6.90 23.78 -9.80
C TRP A 569 -5.79 24.22 -8.82
N LEU A 570 -5.88 25.43 -8.27
CA LEU A 570 -4.93 25.96 -7.29
C LEU A 570 -5.33 25.64 -5.83
N LEU A 571 -6.41 24.88 -5.61
CA LEU A 571 -6.72 24.29 -4.31
C LEU A 571 -5.69 23.19 -3.97
N THR A 572 -4.59 23.61 -3.36
CA THR A 572 -3.54 22.78 -2.77
C THR A 572 -2.91 23.52 -1.60
N GLY A 573 -2.59 22.79 -0.52
CA GLY A 573 -2.05 23.38 0.71
C GLY A 573 -0.80 24.23 0.49
N GLY A 574 0.09 23.80 -0.44
CA GLY A 574 1.32 24.53 -0.77
C GLY A 574 1.07 25.91 -1.39
N VAL A 575 -0.01 26.10 -2.14
CA VAL A 575 -0.37 27.42 -2.71
C VAL A 575 -1.06 28.27 -1.65
N LEU A 576 -2.03 27.69 -0.92
CA LEU A 576 -2.86 28.41 0.05
C LEU A 576 -2.07 28.97 1.25
N ALA A 577 -0.94 28.37 1.61
CA ALA A 577 -0.13 28.81 2.75
C ALA A 577 0.51 30.21 2.60
N HIS A 578 0.49 30.81 1.41
CA HIS A 578 1.23 32.06 1.11
C HIS A 578 0.41 33.35 1.28
N THR A 579 -0.83 33.26 1.74
CA THR A 579 -1.75 34.41 1.81
C THR A 579 -2.75 34.27 2.97
N PRO A 580 -3.13 35.36 3.64
CA PRO A 580 -4.08 35.32 4.76
C PRO A 580 -5.52 35.02 4.34
N GLY A 581 -5.86 35.10 3.05
CA GLY A 581 -7.21 34.77 2.58
C GLY A 581 -7.34 34.81 1.06
N VAL A 582 -7.97 33.78 0.49
CA VAL A 582 -8.27 33.67 -0.94
C VAL A 582 -9.65 33.07 -1.19
N LEU A 583 -10.16 33.30 -2.40
CA LEU A 583 -11.44 32.80 -2.86
C LEU A 583 -11.25 31.83 -4.02
N LEU A 584 -11.93 30.68 -3.99
CA LEU A 584 -11.87 29.66 -5.03
C LEU A 584 -13.29 29.32 -5.50
N PRO A 585 -13.57 29.31 -6.82
CA PRO A 585 -14.80 28.76 -7.33
C PRO A 585 -14.65 27.23 -7.44
N LEU A 586 -15.45 26.47 -6.69
CA LEU A 586 -15.40 25.00 -6.68
C LEU A 586 -16.81 24.42 -6.91
N ASP A 587 -16.86 23.32 -7.66
CA ASP A 587 -18.02 22.47 -7.93
C ASP A 587 -18.18 21.33 -6.90
N PHE A 588 -17.41 21.37 -5.82
CA PHE A 588 -17.50 20.44 -4.70
C PHE A 588 -17.08 21.12 -3.39
N GLY A 589 -17.59 20.62 -2.27
CA GLY A 589 -17.11 21.01 -0.93
C GLY A 589 -15.94 20.14 -0.48
N PRO A 590 -14.77 20.69 -0.12
CA PRO A 590 -13.61 19.89 0.33
C PRO A 590 -13.89 19.02 1.57
N GLN A 591 -14.94 19.32 2.34
CA GLN A 591 -15.36 18.59 3.54
C GLN A 591 -16.51 17.58 3.27
N GLU A 592 -16.99 17.48 2.02
CA GLU A 592 -18.04 16.55 1.64
C GLU A 592 -17.53 15.12 1.50
N GLU A 593 -18.45 14.16 1.45
CA GLU A 593 -18.13 12.74 1.51
C GLU A 593 -17.17 12.30 0.40
N ILE A 594 -17.40 12.77 -0.83
CA ILE A 594 -16.63 12.35 -2.02
C ILE A 594 -15.17 12.83 -1.93
N PRO A 595 -14.87 14.14 -1.77
CA PRO A 595 -13.49 14.61 -1.57
C PRO A 595 -12.80 13.97 -0.37
N GLN A 596 -13.52 13.73 0.73
CA GLN A 596 -12.96 13.07 1.91
C GLN A 596 -12.67 11.57 1.68
N ARG A 597 -13.42 10.91 0.81
CA ARG A 597 -13.11 9.53 0.38
C ARG A 597 -11.80 9.49 -0.38
N TYR A 598 -11.58 10.42 -1.31
CA TYR A 598 -10.31 10.57 -2.01
C TYR A 598 -9.15 10.81 -1.03
N VAL A 599 -9.28 11.75 -0.09
CA VAL A 599 -8.24 12.04 0.92
C VAL A 599 -7.84 10.78 1.70
N ARG A 600 -8.82 10.01 2.19
CA ARG A 600 -8.55 8.76 2.93
C ARG A 600 -7.89 7.69 2.07
N SER A 601 -8.30 7.59 0.80
CA SER A 601 -7.66 6.65 -0.13
C SER A 601 -6.23 7.08 -0.45
N LEU A 602 -5.99 8.38 -0.64
CA LEU A 602 -4.66 8.94 -0.91
C LEU A 602 -3.72 8.74 0.27
N SER A 603 -4.16 8.99 1.50
CA SER A 603 -3.34 8.79 2.70
C SER A 603 -2.89 7.34 2.90
N VAL A 604 -3.66 6.40 2.34
CA VAL A 604 -3.34 4.98 2.36
C VAL A 604 -2.34 4.59 1.27
N VAL A 605 -2.46 5.18 0.07
CA VAL A 605 -1.64 4.81 -1.10
C VAL A 605 -0.33 5.59 -1.16
N ALA A 606 -0.36 6.87 -0.79
CA ALA A 606 0.79 7.77 -0.79
C ALA A 606 0.83 8.58 0.53
N PRO A 607 1.24 7.97 1.65
CA PRO A 607 1.38 8.66 2.93
C PRO A 607 2.21 9.95 2.83
N GLY A 608 1.74 11.00 3.50
CA GLY A 608 2.34 12.33 3.47
C GLY A 608 2.08 13.15 2.20
N SER A 609 1.42 12.59 1.18
CA SER A 609 0.97 13.37 0.02
C SER A 609 -0.26 14.21 0.37
N SER A 610 -0.26 15.49 -0.02
CA SER A 610 -1.41 16.37 0.15
C SER A 610 -2.42 16.20 -0.99
N PRO A 611 -3.73 16.30 -0.72
CA PRO A 611 -4.75 16.28 -1.76
C PRO A 611 -4.65 17.50 -2.69
N SER A 612 -5.07 17.32 -3.93
CA SER A 612 -5.17 18.38 -4.95
C SER A 612 -6.40 18.14 -5.82
N VAL A 613 -6.87 19.18 -6.53
CA VAL A 613 -7.99 19.04 -7.48
C VAL A 613 -7.64 18.15 -8.65
N ALA A 614 -6.41 18.26 -9.17
CA ALA A 614 -5.94 17.41 -10.26
C ALA A 614 -5.99 15.93 -9.88
N GLY A 615 -5.54 15.58 -8.67
CA GLY A 615 -5.62 14.23 -8.13
C GLY A 615 -7.06 13.78 -7.85
N LEU A 616 -7.90 14.64 -7.27
CA LEU A 616 -9.31 14.33 -7.01
C LEU A 616 -10.08 14.05 -8.31
N ARG A 617 -9.91 14.89 -9.34
CA ARG A 617 -10.60 14.70 -10.62
C ARG A 617 -10.14 13.43 -11.33
N ALA A 618 -8.85 13.14 -11.30
CA ALA A 618 -8.32 11.89 -11.84
C ALA A 618 -8.86 10.67 -11.09
N TRP A 619 -8.89 10.72 -9.75
CA TRP A 619 -9.50 9.68 -8.92
C TRP A 619 -10.99 9.51 -9.20
N ALA A 620 -11.74 10.61 -9.32
CA ALA A 620 -13.17 10.60 -9.58
C ALA A 620 -13.49 10.00 -10.96
N ALA A 621 -12.73 10.37 -11.99
CA ALA A 621 -12.89 9.85 -13.35
C ALA A 621 -12.71 8.32 -13.39
N GLU A 622 -11.66 7.80 -12.75
CA GLU A 622 -11.40 6.36 -12.66
C GLU A 622 -12.44 5.64 -11.78
N SER A 623 -12.94 6.31 -10.73
CA SER A 623 -13.96 5.77 -9.82
C SER A 623 -15.39 5.87 -10.37
N GLY A 624 -15.59 6.47 -11.55
CA GLY A 624 -16.90 6.71 -12.14
C GLY A 624 -17.76 7.73 -11.38
N VAL A 625 -17.13 8.62 -10.61
CA VAL A 625 -17.77 9.67 -9.82
C VAL A 625 -17.80 10.98 -10.63
N ARG A 626 -18.89 11.75 -10.49
CA ARG A 626 -19.06 13.06 -11.13
C ARG A 626 -19.41 14.13 -10.11
N PHE A 627 -19.02 15.36 -10.43
CA PHE A 627 -19.40 16.56 -9.71
C PHE A 627 -20.41 17.31 -10.58
N ASP A 628 -21.68 17.27 -10.19
CA ASP A 628 -22.79 17.89 -10.95
C ASP A 628 -23.29 19.17 -10.27
N GLU A 629 -22.64 19.60 -9.19
CA GLU A 629 -23.05 20.81 -8.47
C GLU A 629 -22.60 22.07 -9.19
N PRO A 630 -23.44 23.12 -9.23
CA PRO A 630 -23.01 24.40 -9.76
C PRO A 630 -21.89 25.00 -8.89
N PRO A 631 -20.87 25.63 -9.50
CA PRO A 631 -19.73 26.13 -8.75
C PRO A 631 -20.16 27.18 -7.73
N ALA A 632 -19.61 27.15 -6.53
CA ALA A 632 -19.82 28.14 -5.48
C ALA A 632 -18.47 28.74 -5.03
N LEU A 633 -18.51 29.91 -4.39
CA LEU A 633 -17.30 30.50 -3.81
C LEU A 633 -16.98 29.88 -2.45
N TYR A 634 -15.73 29.44 -2.32
CA TYR A 634 -15.13 28.97 -1.09
C TYR A 634 -14.01 29.93 -0.67
N GLY A 635 -14.02 30.33 0.60
CA GLY A 635 -12.93 31.07 1.21
C GLY A 635 -11.93 30.09 1.82
N ALA A 636 -10.65 30.30 1.58
CA ALA A 636 -9.56 29.58 2.23
C ALA A 636 -8.71 30.56 3.06
N ALA A 637 -8.53 30.26 4.34
CA ALA A 637 -7.73 31.07 5.26
C ALA A 637 -7.01 30.19 6.29
N PRO A 638 -5.80 30.60 6.73
CA PRO A 638 -5.11 29.92 7.82
C PRO A 638 -5.91 30.03 9.12
N VAL A 639 -5.87 28.98 9.94
CA VAL A 639 -6.51 28.92 11.25
C VAL A 639 -5.40 28.84 12.29
N SER A 640 -5.04 29.98 12.87
CA SER A 640 -4.20 30.02 14.07
C SER A 640 -5.10 29.99 15.29
N VAL A 641 -5.07 28.90 16.07
CA VAL A 641 -5.70 28.86 17.39
C VAL A 641 -4.63 29.24 18.42
N PRO A 642 -4.67 30.44 19.04
CA PRO A 642 -3.69 30.80 20.06
C PRO A 642 -4.01 30.04 21.34
N MET A 643 -3.14 29.15 21.81
CA MET A 643 -3.30 28.51 23.12
C MET A 643 -1.98 28.33 23.87
N THR A 644 -2.11 28.36 25.20
CA THR A 644 -1.09 28.21 26.22
C THR A 644 -0.39 26.86 26.12
N SER A 645 0.95 26.90 26.05
CA SER A 645 1.86 25.76 26.11
C SER A 645 1.48 24.76 27.22
N GLY A 646 0.96 23.60 26.82
CA GLY A 646 0.83 22.40 27.64
C GLY A 646 1.33 21.22 26.81
N ASP A 647 2.22 20.42 27.39
CA ASP A 647 3.12 19.43 26.78
C ASP A 647 2.45 18.19 26.13
N ASP A 648 1.43 18.36 25.27
CA ASP A 648 0.88 17.26 24.47
C ASP A 648 1.26 17.42 22.98
N ASP A 649 2.24 16.63 22.55
CA ASP A 649 2.90 16.56 21.22
C ASP A 649 1.99 16.07 20.05
N HIS A 650 0.67 16.24 20.14
CA HIS A 650 -0.29 15.71 19.16
C HIS A 650 -0.84 16.75 18.16
N HIS A 651 -0.21 17.93 18.04
CA HIS A 651 -0.77 19.08 17.33
C HIS A 651 -0.12 19.41 15.98
N GLN A 652 0.54 18.44 15.34
CA GLN A 652 1.05 18.63 13.98
C GLN A 652 -0.11 18.89 12.98
N PRO A 653 0.02 19.85 12.04
CA PRO A 653 -0.98 20.08 11.02
C PRO A 653 -1.27 18.79 10.26
N ASN A 654 -2.55 18.42 10.13
CA ASN A 654 -2.93 17.25 9.35
C ASN A 654 -2.51 17.46 7.89
N THR A 655 -1.44 16.81 7.47
CA THR A 655 -0.85 16.92 6.12
C THR A 655 -1.77 16.36 5.04
N ALA A 656 -2.73 15.52 5.42
CA ALA A 656 -3.78 15.00 4.53
C ALA A 656 -4.96 15.98 4.35
N ALA A 657 -5.00 17.12 5.05
CA ALA A 657 -6.04 18.12 4.87
C ALA A 657 -5.85 18.90 3.55
N TRP A 658 -6.97 19.36 2.97
CA TRP A 658 -6.97 20.24 1.79
C TRP A 658 -6.21 21.55 1.98
N PHE A 659 -6.18 22.05 3.22
CA PHE A 659 -5.35 23.18 3.62
C PHE A 659 -4.77 22.88 5.01
N PRO A 660 -3.57 22.29 5.11
CA PRO A 660 -2.91 22.04 6.38
C PRO A 660 -2.71 23.35 7.15
N GLY A 661 -3.17 23.42 8.41
CA GLY A 661 -3.12 24.65 9.21
C GLY A 661 -4.15 25.72 8.82
N GLY A 662 -5.12 25.39 7.96
CA GLY A 662 -6.17 26.29 7.51
C GLY A 662 -7.53 25.63 7.35
N ALA A 663 -8.50 26.41 6.88
CA ALA A 663 -9.85 25.94 6.59
C ALA A 663 -10.28 26.43 5.21
N VAL A 664 -11.09 25.60 4.53
CA VAL A 664 -11.75 25.95 3.27
C VAL A 664 -13.25 25.83 3.50
N VAL A 665 -13.96 26.96 3.44
CA VAL A 665 -15.38 27.05 3.79
C VAL A 665 -16.17 27.72 2.69
N ARG A 666 -17.39 27.25 2.46
CA ARG A 666 -18.31 27.90 1.50
C ARG A 666 -18.75 29.25 2.05
N ILE A 667 -18.66 30.31 1.24
CA ILE A 667 -19.00 31.68 1.66
C ILE A 667 -20.22 32.27 0.95
N GLY A 668 -20.84 31.53 0.03
CA GLY A 668 -22.01 32.00 -0.72
C GLY A 668 -22.82 30.89 -1.39
N GLY A 669 -23.92 31.29 -2.03
CA GLY A 669 -24.71 30.43 -2.89
C GLY A 669 -23.96 30.02 -4.17
N PRO A 670 -24.58 29.18 -5.02
CA PRO A 670 -24.05 28.89 -6.35
C PRO A 670 -23.81 30.17 -7.16
N LEU A 671 -22.72 30.18 -7.93
CA LEU A 671 -22.41 31.24 -8.88
C LEU A 671 -23.35 31.14 -10.09
N ASP A 672 -23.71 32.29 -10.65
CA ASP A 672 -24.55 32.33 -11.85
C ASP A 672 -23.77 31.89 -13.09
N THR A 673 -24.12 30.71 -13.57
CA THR A 673 -23.50 30.06 -14.74
C THR A 673 -24.20 30.39 -16.05
N ALA A 674 -25.34 31.10 -16.03
CA ALA A 674 -26.07 31.48 -17.23
C ALA A 674 -25.34 32.59 -18.02
N PRO A 675 -25.34 32.55 -19.36
CA PRO A 675 -24.89 33.68 -20.16
C PRO A 675 -25.83 34.88 -19.98
N PRO A 676 -25.33 36.12 -20.04
CA PRO A 676 -26.19 37.31 -19.94
C PRO A 676 -27.25 37.27 -21.05
N ALA A 677 -28.49 37.62 -20.71
CA ALA A 677 -29.56 37.76 -21.69
C ALA A 677 -29.12 38.74 -22.80
N PRO A 678 -29.41 38.47 -24.08
CA PRO A 678 -29.06 39.40 -25.15
C PRO A 678 -29.68 40.76 -24.84
N THR A 679 -28.85 41.79 -24.74
CA THR A 679 -29.32 43.16 -24.64
C THR A 679 -30.05 43.52 -25.95
N PRO A 680 -31.29 44.02 -25.88
CA PRO A 680 -32.06 44.40 -27.05
C PRO A 680 -31.44 45.57 -27.84
#